data_AF-A0A2T3NS29-F1
#
_entry.id   AF-A0A2T3NS29-F1
#
_cell.length_a   1.000
_cell.length_b   1.000
_cell.length_c   1.000
_cell.angle_alpha   90.00
_cell.angle_beta   90.00
_cell.angle_gamma   90.00
#
_symmetry.space_group_name_H-M   'P 1'
#
loop_
_entity.id
_entity.type
_entity.pdbx_description
1 polymer ?
#
loop_
_entity_poly.entity_id
_entity_poly.type
_entity_poly.pdbx_seq_one_letter_code
_entity_poly.pdbx_strand_id
1 'polypeptide(L)'
;MKESAIYFPVNQREQAAQLSADNLLAKTIFRDLITFLNESIENRAILNEFDNDDIDNQRSHNAILIDGERGTGKSSILVNLPLYIGDVDKELYGKLLILKPVDPTLLESSDDLFLNVIVAAIIRDQQVAEAIDLADEKSEAFHHQLQMLGNALESLQLQNEHYGLDKLRAFLGNHGLMQQVHLLFKKTLELVGKELLVLPIDDVDTSLSQAFENLEVVRKYLTSPYVLPIISGDLSLYHEVTWRDFHARLNKDSNVNSESSIFRSKDLAYEYERKVLPLQYRKTMPSVNSYMQQRDIILRSNNNDHLSMYTFVSWLEALLNERINGFENSHLELPIKTVRELSQLVYTFKEHIPSLGVELKKIGIEDPSASMIRRITFMPMNVSSALKLFRREYNEAQSQENKSKRESGRNVSYTNFFNNVENSESSNNKEIQDLVNSSKLTLIEHMKYDYKGGKVYLSLTADSYFENQKKINTAEWKSVFDTYLFQPLTHEHKSLKAFHQEKSIESWVEFFHGRVPQSWLNNLPECTIISYPTPEAGYATTLRANNLNSEEQFLIDFILHRNFYSINKRADLICCGRIFELVITSLIKDIKNVDVAHILQRAPFYSFSSIAGTKALVIGDDSEQENGLELNLTNDDSDNSECINKLVTDINLWREKHRLEGSSTSAWLVYNVMNKFYSQVGIFNQPLTTNKSPRNDGVKYIFNVARKAYRSLWAAFGSFEKGSVFGLPMLIASVNIRDGDDFERNELYLQNILPFLRKSDSDDNICFGDLVMSYTFALSDHPLKKLIENAYLNAPEQEQSNPVNKSKKAKERKVSNNRKITEIIKKNLNLRTINDINSISEIESSVLDKINYELFEANVDIAISRNNKYYYYLLELKKSLDKK
;
A
#
# COMPACT_ATOMS: atom_id res chain seq x y z
N MET A 1 34.23 -14.50 -1.87
CA MET A 1 34.00 -14.91 -0.47
C MET A 1 32.50 -15.16 -0.32
N LYS A 2 32.07 -16.31 0.23
CA LYS A 2 30.66 -16.45 0.66
C LYS A 2 30.42 -15.37 1.71
N GLU A 3 29.46 -14.47 1.47
CA GLU A 3 29.09 -13.49 2.49
C GLU A 3 28.67 -14.25 3.76
N SER A 4 29.28 -13.92 4.89
CA SER A 4 28.88 -14.48 6.18
C SER A 4 27.46 -14.03 6.48
N ALA A 5 26.61 -14.98 6.90
CA ALA A 5 25.24 -14.71 7.32
C ALA A 5 25.20 -13.56 8.34
N ILE A 6 24.17 -12.72 8.26
CA ILE A 6 23.97 -11.61 9.20
C ILE A 6 23.02 -12.11 10.29
N TYR A 7 23.36 -11.90 11.55
CA TYR A 7 22.52 -12.35 12.67
C TYR A 7 21.77 -11.18 13.29
N PHE A 8 20.46 -11.11 13.05
CA PHE A 8 19.63 -10.07 13.64
C PHE A 8 19.11 -10.51 15.03
N PRO A 9 19.46 -9.80 16.11
CA PRO A 9 19.13 -10.21 17.47
C PRO A 9 17.67 -9.94 17.81
N VAL A 10 16.93 -11.00 18.17
CA VAL A 10 15.49 -10.93 18.44
C VAL A 10 15.17 -10.38 19.84
N ASN A 11 16.03 -10.67 20.82
CA ASN A 11 15.83 -10.27 22.22
C ASN A 11 16.46 -8.91 22.57
N GLN A 12 17.06 -8.24 21.59
CA GLN A 12 17.71 -6.94 21.78
C GLN A 12 16.70 -5.83 21.51
N ARG A 13 16.54 -4.91 22.48
CA ARG A 13 15.77 -3.68 22.25
C ARG A 13 16.48 -2.81 21.21
N GLU A 14 15.75 -1.91 20.59
CA GLU A 14 16.38 -0.97 19.64
C GLU A 14 17.50 -0.20 20.34
N GLN A 15 18.71 -0.34 19.79
CA GLN A 15 19.93 0.33 20.23
C GLN A 15 20.93 0.33 19.08
N ALA A 16 21.78 1.37 19.02
CA ALA A 16 22.81 1.48 17.98
C ALA A 16 23.92 0.42 18.18
N ALA A 17 24.46 0.29 19.39
CA ALA A 17 25.57 -0.60 19.68
C ALA A 17 25.21 -2.10 19.53
N GLN A 18 26.09 -2.86 18.89
CA GLN A 18 25.97 -4.29 18.70
C GLN A 18 27.06 -5.04 19.49
N LEU A 19 26.77 -6.30 19.82
CA LEU A 19 27.70 -7.16 20.57
C LEU A 19 28.74 -7.84 19.65
N SER A 20 28.44 -8.00 18.37
CA SER A 20 29.28 -8.68 17.38
C SER A 20 29.17 -8.02 16.01
N ALA A 21 30.26 -8.06 15.24
CA ALA A 21 30.29 -7.60 13.86
C ALA A 21 29.31 -8.37 12.95
N ASP A 22 28.98 -9.62 13.31
CA ASP A 22 28.00 -10.42 12.57
C ASP A 22 26.57 -9.90 12.69
N ASN A 23 26.28 -9.06 13.69
CA ASN A 23 24.95 -8.46 13.88
C ASN A 23 24.73 -7.20 13.04
N LEU A 24 25.74 -6.74 12.31
CA LEU A 24 25.70 -5.49 11.55
C LEU A 24 24.99 -5.70 10.20
N LEU A 25 23.93 -4.92 9.97
CA LEU A 25 23.12 -4.99 8.75
C LEU A 25 23.83 -4.40 7.51
N ALA A 26 24.29 -3.15 7.57
CA ALA A 26 24.83 -2.44 6.40
C ALA A 26 26.32 -2.77 6.14
N LYS A 27 26.67 -4.06 6.04
CA LYS A 27 28.06 -4.52 5.82
C LYS A 27 28.73 -3.86 4.60
N THR A 28 27.97 -3.50 3.56
CA THR A 28 28.48 -2.78 2.38
C THR A 28 29.04 -1.41 2.73
N ILE A 29 28.34 -0.63 3.57
CA ILE A 29 28.79 0.69 4.00
C ILE A 29 30.09 0.58 4.80
N PHE A 30 30.18 -0.38 5.72
CA PHE A 30 31.41 -0.58 6.48
C PHE A 30 32.62 -0.95 5.60
N ARG A 31 32.43 -1.79 4.58
CA ARG A 31 33.50 -2.12 3.62
C ARG A 31 33.98 -0.87 2.87
N ASP A 32 33.04 -0.06 2.40
CA ASP A 32 33.36 1.20 1.71
C ASP A 32 34.12 2.17 2.63
N LEU A 33 33.74 2.26 3.91
CA LEU A 33 34.46 3.06 4.90
C LEU A 33 35.91 2.57 5.10
N ILE A 34 36.14 1.26 5.13
CA ILE A 34 37.50 0.69 5.19
C ILE A 34 38.32 1.11 3.97
N THR A 35 37.73 1.07 2.78
CA THR A 35 38.41 1.55 1.55
C THR A 35 38.82 3.01 1.67
N PHE A 36 37.92 3.88 2.11
CA PHE A 36 38.22 5.32 2.29
C PHE A 36 39.25 5.59 3.39
N LEU A 37 39.24 4.79 4.47
CA LEU A 37 40.23 4.87 5.54
C LEU A 37 41.64 4.54 5.01
N ASN A 38 41.77 3.46 4.25
CA ASN A 38 43.03 3.08 3.62
C ASN A 38 43.52 4.14 2.62
N GLU A 39 42.65 4.64 1.74
CA GLU A 39 42.98 5.74 0.83
C GLU A 39 43.47 6.99 1.58
N SER A 40 42.86 7.31 2.73
CA SER A 40 43.26 8.46 3.55
C SER A 40 44.66 8.30 4.15
N ILE A 41 45.01 7.09 4.61
CA ILE A 41 46.35 6.77 5.13
C ILE A 41 47.39 6.83 4.01
N GLU A 42 47.09 6.25 2.84
CA GLU A 42 47.99 6.27 1.68
C GLU A 42 48.26 7.70 1.20
N ASN A 43 47.21 8.52 1.07
CA ASN A 43 47.35 9.93 0.69
C ASN A 43 48.19 10.72 1.71
N ARG A 44 48.06 10.42 3.01
CA ARG A 44 48.91 11.03 4.04
C ARG A 44 50.38 10.63 3.88
N ALA A 45 50.66 9.35 3.60
CA ALA A 45 52.03 8.87 3.43
C ALA A 45 52.74 9.64 2.30
N ILE A 46 52.04 9.92 1.20
CA ILE A 46 52.54 10.74 0.09
C ILE A 46 52.80 12.19 0.54
N LEU A 47 51.89 12.80 1.30
CA LEU A 47 52.02 14.20 1.76
C LEU A 47 53.21 14.39 2.72
N ASN A 48 53.52 13.40 3.57
CA ASN A 48 54.66 13.46 4.48
C ASN A 48 56.02 13.51 3.74
N GLU A 49 56.12 13.06 2.48
CA GLU A 49 57.37 13.12 1.71
C GLU A 49 57.78 14.57 1.34
N PHE A 50 56.85 15.53 1.43
CA PHE A 50 57.07 16.93 1.01
C PHE A 50 57.35 17.92 2.16
N ASP A 51 57.45 17.43 3.41
CA ASP A 51 57.92 18.12 4.63
C ASP A 51 57.47 19.59 4.78
N ASN A 52 56.17 19.85 4.64
CA ASN A 52 55.60 21.20 4.78
C ASN A 52 54.30 21.17 5.60
N ASP A 53 54.38 21.52 6.89
CA ASP A 53 53.27 21.53 7.88
C ASP A 53 52.26 22.69 7.69
N ASP A 54 52.27 23.36 6.55
CA ASP A 54 51.34 24.45 6.23
C ASP A 54 49.98 23.91 5.75
N ILE A 55 48.91 24.22 6.48
CA ILE A 55 47.55 23.77 6.17
C ILE A 55 47.11 24.20 4.77
N ASP A 56 47.56 25.34 4.24
CA ASP A 56 47.13 25.81 2.91
C ASP A 56 47.67 24.91 1.78
N ASN A 57 48.81 24.26 1.98
CA ASN A 57 49.39 23.33 1.02
C ASN A 57 48.86 21.90 1.19
N GLN A 58 48.29 21.57 2.34
CA GLN A 58 47.80 20.22 2.67
C GLN A 58 46.26 20.12 2.72
N ARG A 59 45.55 21.23 2.51
CA ARG A 59 44.09 21.28 2.66
C ARG A 59 43.38 20.33 1.72
N SER A 60 42.60 19.40 2.29
CA SER A 60 41.74 18.51 1.53
C SER A 60 40.37 18.36 2.18
N HIS A 61 39.32 18.38 1.36
CA HIS A 61 37.95 18.13 1.79
C HIS A 61 37.65 16.65 1.58
N ASN A 62 37.78 15.85 2.64
CA ASN A 62 37.63 14.38 2.57
C ASN A 62 36.51 13.86 3.47
N ALA A 63 35.60 14.73 3.90
CA ALA A 63 34.50 14.33 4.77
C ALA A 63 33.61 13.27 4.08
N ILE A 64 33.37 12.17 4.77
CA ILE A 64 32.50 11.10 4.32
C ILE A 64 31.09 11.38 4.83
N LEU A 65 30.11 11.36 3.94
CA LEU A 65 28.70 11.51 4.30
C LEU A 65 28.02 10.13 4.30
N ILE A 66 27.42 9.76 5.43
CA ILE A 66 26.45 8.67 5.52
C ILE A 66 25.05 9.27 5.44
N ASP A 67 24.47 9.19 4.26
CA ASP A 67 23.18 9.77 3.90
C ASP A 67 22.02 8.81 4.17
N GLY A 68 20.97 9.31 4.82
CA GLY A 68 19.72 8.57 4.98
C GLY A 68 18.72 9.27 5.89
N GLU A 69 17.44 8.97 5.73
CA GLU A 69 16.39 9.48 6.59
C GLU A 69 16.57 9.02 8.06
N ARG A 70 15.82 9.64 8.99
CA ARG A 70 15.81 9.23 10.40
C ARG A 70 15.41 7.76 10.55
N GLY A 71 16.12 7.01 11.40
CA GLY A 71 15.82 5.61 11.69
C GLY A 71 16.37 4.59 10.67
N THR A 72 17.13 5.03 9.66
CA THR A 72 17.81 4.15 8.69
C THR A 72 19.02 3.39 9.28
N GLY A 73 19.51 3.79 10.46
CA GLY A 73 20.60 3.13 11.17
C GLY A 73 21.97 3.82 11.05
N LYS A 74 22.02 5.11 10.69
CA LYS A 74 23.27 5.88 10.54
C LYS A 74 24.15 5.85 11.80
N SER A 75 23.57 6.15 12.96
CA SER A 75 24.24 6.06 14.27
C SER A 75 24.79 4.67 14.56
N SER A 76 24.11 3.61 14.09
CA SER A 76 24.59 2.23 14.24
C SER A 76 25.88 1.99 13.45
N ILE A 77 26.06 2.63 12.30
CA ILE A 77 27.33 2.56 11.56
C ILE A 77 28.45 3.23 12.35
N LEU A 78 28.22 4.46 12.82
CA LEU A 78 29.24 5.23 13.53
C LEU A 78 29.68 4.55 14.83
N VAL A 79 28.72 4.09 15.65
CA VAL A 79 29.00 3.44 16.94
C VAL A 79 29.74 2.12 16.77
N ASN A 80 29.45 1.34 15.72
CA ASN A 80 30.03 0.01 15.53
C ASN A 80 31.21 -0.03 14.56
N LEU A 81 31.69 1.12 14.07
CA LEU A 81 32.86 1.18 13.19
C LEU A 81 34.12 0.56 13.84
N PRO A 82 34.46 0.84 15.11
CA PRO A 82 35.57 0.17 15.79
C PRO A 82 35.40 -1.35 15.86
N LEU A 83 34.18 -1.81 16.15
CA LEU A 83 33.84 -3.23 16.27
C LEU A 83 34.05 -3.96 14.93
N TYR A 84 33.62 -3.37 13.82
CA TYR A 84 33.74 -3.99 12.50
C TYR A 84 35.20 -4.03 12.01
N ILE A 85 35.93 -2.91 12.12
CA ILE A 85 37.33 -2.84 11.68
C ILE A 85 38.19 -3.79 12.52
N GLY A 86 38.00 -3.83 13.84
CA GLY A 86 38.76 -4.72 14.73
C GLY A 86 38.55 -6.22 14.43
N ASP A 87 37.43 -6.59 13.82
CA ASP A 87 37.13 -7.95 13.39
C ASP A 87 37.75 -8.29 12.01
N VAL A 88 37.62 -7.37 11.04
CA VAL A 88 37.99 -7.60 9.64
C VAL A 88 39.45 -7.24 9.33
N ASP A 89 39.99 -6.18 9.92
CA ASP A 89 41.33 -5.64 9.65
C ASP A 89 41.99 -5.06 10.91
N LYS A 90 42.66 -5.94 11.68
CA LYS A 90 43.36 -5.57 12.92
C LYS A 90 44.56 -4.64 12.69
N GLU A 91 45.20 -4.73 11.52
CA GLU A 91 46.35 -3.88 11.21
C GLU A 91 45.89 -2.44 11.01
N LEU A 92 44.84 -2.24 10.19
CA LEU A 92 44.21 -0.94 10.02
C LEU A 92 43.70 -0.41 11.36
N TYR A 93 42.99 -1.22 12.16
CA TYR A 93 42.53 -0.81 13.49
C TYR A 93 43.68 -0.30 14.38
N GLY A 94 44.85 -0.94 14.30
CA GLY A 94 46.06 -0.53 15.02
C GLY A 94 46.57 0.86 14.62
N LYS A 95 46.36 1.29 13.37
CA LYS A 95 46.80 2.59 12.82
C LYS A 95 45.82 3.73 13.12
N LEU A 96 44.58 3.44 13.51
CA LEU A 96 43.53 4.44 13.69
C LEU A 96 43.36 4.87 15.15
N LEU A 97 43.07 6.16 15.36
CA LEU A 97 42.44 6.69 16.56
C LEU A 97 40.98 7.01 16.23
N ILE A 98 40.05 6.13 16.61
CA ILE A 98 38.61 6.31 16.31
C ILE A 98 37.91 6.85 17.57
N LEU A 99 37.42 8.09 17.49
CA LEU A 99 36.67 8.68 18.59
C LEU A 99 35.26 8.10 18.69
N LYS A 100 34.65 8.22 19.87
CA LYS A 100 33.20 7.99 20.02
C LYS A 100 32.41 9.02 19.19
N PRO A 101 31.24 8.64 18.64
CA PRO A 101 30.42 9.58 17.87
C PRO A 101 30.11 10.85 18.66
N VAL A 102 30.38 11.99 18.04
CA VAL A 102 30.15 13.31 18.62
C VAL A 102 28.79 13.80 18.14
N ASP A 103 27.92 14.13 19.09
CA ASP A 103 26.60 14.72 18.82
C ASP A 103 26.67 16.24 19.05
N PRO A 104 26.53 17.08 18.00
CA PRO A 104 26.56 18.53 18.13
C PRO A 104 25.33 19.11 18.84
N THR A 105 24.25 18.35 19.01
CA THR A 105 23.02 18.85 19.64
C THR A 105 23.06 18.94 21.16
N LEU A 106 24.11 18.40 21.78
CA LEU A 106 24.34 18.51 23.22
C LEU A 106 24.77 19.91 23.68
N LEU A 107 24.92 20.86 22.75
CA LEU A 107 25.27 22.25 23.03
C LEU A 107 24.03 23.11 23.35
N GLU A 108 24.03 23.76 24.51
CA GLU A 108 23.05 24.80 24.84
C GLU A 108 23.31 26.07 24.02
N SER A 109 22.25 26.70 23.52
CA SER A 109 22.33 27.90 22.69
C SER A 109 22.82 29.10 23.48
N SER A 110 24.11 29.41 23.45
CA SER A 110 24.55 30.82 23.45
C SER A 110 25.98 31.07 22.95
N ASP A 111 27.01 30.26 23.19
CA ASP A 111 28.38 30.72 22.83
C ASP A 111 29.45 29.63 22.57
N ASP A 112 29.06 28.36 22.44
CA ASP A 112 30.03 27.26 22.26
C ASP A 112 30.12 26.78 20.80
N LEU A 113 31.25 27.08 20.15
CA LEU A 113 31.58 26.57 18.82
C LEU A 113 31.60 25.03 18.84
N PHE A 114 30.98 24.36 17.86
CA PHE A 114 31.06 22.90 17.67
C PHE A 114 32.51 22.36 17.69
N LEU A 115 33.48 23.19 17.32
CA LEU A 115 34.92 22.92 17.49
C LEU A 115 35.32 22.59 18.93
N ASN A 116 34.77 23.27 19.94
CA ASN A 116 35.04 23.01 21.37
C ASN A 116 34.61 21.60 21.77
N VAL A 117 33.49 21.12 21.22
CA VAL A 117 33.01 19.74 21.47
C VAL A 117 33.97 18.72 20.89
N ILE A 118 34.51 18.97 19.69
CA ILE A 118 35.49 18.09 19.05
C ILE A 118 36.78 18.05 19.88
N VAL A 119 37.28 19.21 20.32
CA VAL A 119 38.47 19.27 21.18
C VAL A 119 38.23 18.54 22.51
N ALA A 120 37.08 18.75 23.14
CA ALA A 120 36.71 18.03 24.36
C ALA A 120 36.58 16.51 24.13
N ALA A 121 36.06 16.08 22.98
CA ALA A 121 35.96 14.66 22.62
C ALA A 121 37.34 14.02 22.45
N ILE A 122 38.33 14.72 21.88
CA ILE A 122 39.71 14.26 21.79
C ILE A 122 40.32 14.09 23.18
N ILE A 123 40.19 15.10 24.05
CA ILE A 123 40.79 15.07 25.39
C ILE A 123 40.16 13.97 26.26
N ARG A 124 38.85 13.73 26.12
CA ARG A 124 38.12 12.70 26.87
C ARG A 124 38.31 11.29 26.31
N ASP A 125 38.96 11.12 25.16
CA ASP A 125 39.25 9.81 24.63
C ASP A 125 40.18 9.05 25.58
N GLN A 126 39.92 7.76 25.79
CA GLN A 126 40.65 6.98 26.76
C GLN A 126 42.14 6.86 26.43
N GLN A 127 42.49 6.64 25.16
CA GLN A 127 43.89 6.49 24.74
C GLN A 127 44.65 7.81 24.89
N VAL A 128 43.98 8.92 24.62
CA VAL A 128 44.55 10.27 24.75
C VAL A 128 44.73 10.64 26.22
N ALA A 129 43.71 10.44 27.05
CA ALA A 129 43.77 10.73 28.49
C ALA A 129 44.87 9.91 29.20
N GLU A 130 44.96 8.60 28.91
CA GLU A 130 46.02 7.75 29.45
C GLU A 130 47.42 8.21 28.99
N ALA A 131 47.57 8.65 27.74
CA ALA A 131 48.84 9.14 27.23
C ALA A 131 49.23 10.51 27.82
N ILE A 132 48.25 11.38 28.11
CA ILE A 132 48.49 12.65 28.81
C ILE A 132 49.04 12.41 30.21
N ASP A 133 48.46 11.44 30.93
CA ASP A 133 48.83 11.09 32.31
C ASP A 133 50.26 10.55 32.45
N LEU A 134 50.88 10.06 31.37
CA LEU A 134 52.27 9.60 31.36
C LEU A 134 53.29 10.75 31.53
N ALA A 135 52.87 12.00 31.27
CA ALA A 135 53.68 13.21 31.44
C ALA A 135 55.08 13.16 30.77
N ASP A 136 55.14 12.62 29.55
CA ASP A 136 56.35 12.60 28.71
C ASP A 136 56.49 13.85 27.83
N GLU A 137 57.58 13.93 27.04
CA GLU A 137 57.84 15.05 26.12
C GLU A 137 56.70 15.26 25.10
N LYS A 138 56.00 14.18 24.73
CA LYS A 138 54.85 14.26 23.81
C LYS A 138 53.62 14.85 24.49
N SER A 139 53.38 14.51 25.76
CA SER A 139 52.33 15.10 26.60
C SER A 139 52.57 16.61 26.78
N GLU A 140 53.80 17.04 27.04
CA GLU A 140 54.16 18.47 27.09
C GLU A 140 53.89 19.18 25.76
N ALA A 141 54.28 18.59 24.63
CA ALA A 141 54.04 19.14 23.30
C ALA A 141 52.54 19.26 22.99
N PHE A 142 51.73 18.26 23.38
CA PHE A 142 50.27 18.30 23.24
C PHE A 142 49.64 19.40 24.11
N HIS A 143 50.01 19.50 25.39
CA HIS A 143 49.52 20.55 26.28
C HIS A 143 49.86 21.95 25.79
N HIS A 144 51.10 22.16 25.33
CA HIS A 144 51.51 23.43 24.74
C HIS A 144 50.63 23.78 23.53
N GLN A 145 50.40 22.82 22.64
CA GLN A 145 49.54 23.02 21.46
C GLN A 145 48.07 23.31 21.85
N LEU A 146 47.55 22.64 22.87
CA LEU A 146 46.21 22.88 23.40
C LEU A 146 46.07 24.28 24.00
N GLN A 147 47.07 24.75 24.74
CA GLN A 147 47.10 26.11 25.30
C GLN A 147 47.15 27.17 24.19
N MET A 148 47.93 26.93 23.13
CA MET A 148 47.96 27.80 21.94
C MET A 148 46.60 27.87 21.25
N LEU A 149 45.90 26.73 21.13
CA LEU A 149 44.55 26.70 20.58
C LEU A 149 43.55 27.45 21.48
N GLY A 150 43.61 27.27 22.80
CA GLY A 150 42.77 27.97 23.76
C GLY A 150 42.90 29.49 23.66
N ASN A 151 44.14 29.99 23.61
CA ASN A 151 44.42 31.42 23.42
C ASN A 151 43.87 31.95 22.08
N ALA A 152 43.94 31.15 21.02
CA ALA A 152 43.42 31.52 19.70
C ALA A 152 41.87 31.57 19.70
N LEU A 153 41.20 30.65 20.39
CA LEU A 153 39.74 30.63 20.56
C LEU A 153 39.24 31.82 21.39
N GLU A 154 39.91 32.13 22.51
CA GLU A 154 39.59 33.27 23.36
C GLU A 154 39.74 34.60 22.59
N SER A 155 40.80 34.72 21.78
CA SER A 155 41.00 35.88 20.91
C SER A 155 39.90 36.04 19.85
N LEU A 156 39.26 34.95 19.39
CA LEU A 156 38.19 35.02 18.40
C LEU A 156 36.86 35.44 19.04
N GLN A 157 36.55 34.97 20.24
CA GLN A 157 35.33 35.34 20.97
C GLN A 157 35.32 36.83 21.34
N LEU A 158 36.47 37.38 21.77
CA LEU A 158 36.63 38.81 22.12
C LEU A 158 36.55 39.76 20.90
N GLN A 159 36.62 39.24 19.67
CA GLN A 159 36.71 40.04 18.43
C GLN A 159 35.37 40.36 17.76
N ASN A 160 34.25 39.80 18.25
CA ASN A 160 32.91 40.07 17.71
C ASN A 160 32.42 41.53 17.91
N GLU A 161 33.18 42.40 18.60
CA GLU A 161 32.79 43.77 18.93
C GLU A 161 33.59 44.90 18.23
N HIS A 162 34.58 44.62 17.35
CA HIS A 162 35.53 45.67 16.89
C HIS A 162 35.51 46.00 15.37
N TYR A 163 35.73 47.28 15.03
CA TYR A 163 35.80 47.85 13.67
C TYR A 163 37.25 48.25 13.29
N GLY A 164 37.69 47.97 12.04
CA GLY A 164 38.94 48.52 11.46
C GLY A 164 40.05 47.49 11.19
N LEU A 165 41.33 47.83 11.45
CA LEU A 165 42.49 46.92 11.34
C LEU A 165 42.33 45.64 12.17
N ASP A 166 41.46 45.68 13.19
CA ASP A 166 41.08 44.50 13.98
C ASP A 166 40.30 43.46 13.16
N LYS A 167 39.61 43.83 12.05
CA LYS A 167 39.05 42.89 11.08
C LYS A 167 40.12 42.13 10.29
N LEU A 168 41.25 42.80 9.98
CA LEU A 168 42.40 42.16 9.32
C LEU A 168 43.12 41.24 10.30
N ARG A 169 43.26 41.63 11.58
CA ARG A 169 43.71 40.73 12.65
C ARG A 169 42.75 39.57 12.88
N ALA A 170 41.44 39.75 12.75
CA ALA A 170 40.45 38.68 12.82
C ALA A 170 40.54 37.71 11.64
N PHE A 171 40.85 38.21 10.44
CA PHE A 171 41.14 37.37 9.27
C PHE A 171 42.44 36.57 9.42
N LEU A 172 43.51 37.21 9.91
CA LEU A 172 44.78 36.56 10.22
C LEU A 172 44.64 35.58 11.42
N GLY A 173 43.79 35.90 12.40
CA GLY A 173 43.46 35.07 13.56
C GLY A 173 42.65 33.82 13.20
N ASN A 174 41.69 33.92 12.27
CA ASN A 174 40.98 32.77 11.71
C ASN A 174 41.92 31.80 10.98
N HIS A 175 42.93 32.32 10.27
CA HIS A 175 43.95 31.50 9.63
C HIS A 175 44.88 30.84 10.67
N GLY A 176 45.29 31.59 11.70
CA GLY A 176 46.00 31.05 12.85
C GLY A 176 45.23 29.91 13.54
N LEU A 177 43.91 30.06 13.72
CA LEU A 177 43.08 29.02 14.34
C LEU A 177 43.05 27.73 13.52
N MET A 178 42.87 27.81 12.19
CA MET A 178 42.92 26.62 11.32
C MET A 178 44.26 25.89 11.46
N GLN A 179 45.37 26.62 11.46
CA GLN A 179 46.71 26.04 11.66
C GLN A 179 46.85 25.42 13.05
N GLN A 180 46.36 26.07 14.11
CA GLN A 180 46.41 25.50 15.48
C GLN A 180 45.59 24.21 15.59
N VAL A 181 44.43 24.12 14.94
CA VAL A 181 43.60 22.89 14.91
C VAL A 181 44.31 21.78 14.13
N HIS A 182 44.91 22.11 12.98
CA HIS A 182 45.71 21.15 12.20
C HIS A 182 46.86 20.55 13.02
N LEU A 183 47.63 21.40 13.70
CA LEU A 183 48.73 20.97 14.55
C LEU A 183 48.25 20.20 15.78
N LEU A 184 47.09 20.55 16.35
CA LEU A 184 46.48 19.77 17.43
C LEU A 184 46.22 18.32 16.99
N PHE A 185 45.65 18.10 15.80
CA PHE A 185 45.43 16.73 15.29
C PHE A 185 46.74 15.97 15.11
N LYS A 186 47.77 16.63 14.56
CA LYS A 186 49.12 16.04 14.41
C LYS A 186 49.69 15.61 15.76
N LYS A 187 49.69 16.52 16.75
CA LYS A 187 50.21 16.24 18.11
C LYS A 187 49.41 15.18 18.85
N THR A 188 48.09 15.14 18.65
CA THR A 188 47.23 14.06 19.17
C THR A 188 47.69 12.70 18.65
N LEU A 189 47.91 12.58 17.33
CA LEU A 189 48.35 11.32 16.72
C LEU A 189 49.77 10.92 17.13
N GLU A 190 50.69 11.87 17.25
CA GLU A 190 52.07 11.63 17.75
C GLU A 190 52.08 11.13 19.21
N LEU A 191 51.19 11.68 20.03
CA LEU A 191 51.00 11.31 21.44
C LEU A 191 50.57 9.84 21.58
N VAL A 192 49.51 9.43 20.85
CA VAL A 192 48.99 8.05 20.93
C VAL A 192 49.71 7.06 19.98
N GLY A 193 50.60 7.53 19.11
CA GLY A 193 51.32 6.70 18.15
C GLY A 193 50.43 6.13 17.04
N LYS A 194 49.51 6.94 16.50
CA LYS A 194 48.53 6.54 15.46
C LYS A 194 48.74 7.32 14.15
N GLU A 195 48.17 6.83 13.07
CA GLU A 195 48.32 7.39 11.71
C GLU A 195 47.10 8.18 11.22
N LEU A 196 45.92 8.03 11.80
CA LEU A 196 44.75 8.80 11.36
C LEU A 196 43.75 8.97 12.50
N LEU A 197 43.25 10.20 12.68
CA LEU A 197 42.15 10.50 13.60
C LEU A 197 40.83 10.35 12.84
N VAL A 198 40.02 9.37 13.20
CA VAL A 198 38.67 9.21 12.67
C VAL A 198 37.69 9.90 13.61
N LEU A 199 36.92 10.84 13.06
CA LEU A 199 35.97 11.65 13.81
C LEU A 199 34.54 11.38 13.33
N PRO A 200 33.82 10.44 13.95
CA PRO A 200 32.40 10.23 13.67
C PRO A 200 31.58 11.37 14.28
N ILE A 201 30.73 11.99 13.46
CA ILE A 201 29.84 13.09 13.86
C ILE A 201 28.41 12.64 13.56
N ASP A 202 27.57 12.51 14.59
CA ASP A 202 26.21 11.98 14.47
C ASP A 202 25.15 13.08 14.49
N ASP A 203 24.04 12.89 13.77
CA ASP A 203 22.79 13.66 13.86
C ASP A 203 22.94 15.19 13.77
N VAL A 204 23.90 15.68 12.96
CA VAL A 204 24.12 17.12 12.72
C VAL A 204 22.88 17.82 12.14
N ASP A 205 22.00 17.07 11.49
CA ASP A 205 20.75 17.51 10.87
C ASP A 205 19.56 17.61 11.84
N THR A 206 19.72 17.22 13.12
CA THR A 206 18.60 17.19 14.06
C THR A 206 18.18 18.57 14.59
N SER A 207 19.10 19.54 14.65
CA SER A 207 18.80 20.96 14.90
C SER A 207 18.89 21.79 13.61
N LEU A 208 17.72 22.09 13.02
CA LEU A 208 17.62 22.83 11.74
C LEU A 208 18.36 24.17 11.74
N SER A 209 18.50 24.83 12.91
CA SER A 209 19.19 26.11 13.04
C SER A 209 20.71 26.00 13.12
N GLN A 210 21.27 24.89 13.63
CA GLN A 210 22.73 24.74 13.81
C GLN A 210 23.37 23.91 12.70
N ALA A 211 22.59 23.15 11.91
CA ALA A 211 23.14 22.27 10.87
C ALA A 211 24.07 23.00 9.88
N PHE A 212 23.71 24.22 9.45
CA PHE A 212 24.58 25.03 8.58
C PHE A 212 25.88 25.46 9.28
N GLU A 213 25.78 25.91 10.53
CA GLU A 213 26.95 26.34 11.33
C GLU A 213 27.91 25.18 11.60
N ASN A 214 27.37 23.99 11.85
CA ASN A 214 28.15 22.77 12.02
C ASN A 214 28.86 22.37 10.72
N LEU A 215 28.20 22.46 9.55
CA LEU A 215 28.86 22.25 8.25
C LEU A 215 29.97 23.28 7.99
N GLU A 216 29.82 24.52 8.46
CA GLU A 216 30.88 25.53 8.37
C GLU A 216 32.11 25.17 9.21
N VAL A 217 31.93 24.57 10.39
CA VAL A 217 33.03 24.04 11.21
C VAL A 217 33.75 22.91 10.50
N VAL A 218 33.02 21.97 9.89
CA VAL A 218 33.59 20.91 9.05
C VAL A 218 34.43 21.52 7.92
N ARG A 219 33.86 22.48 7.18
CA ARG A 219 34.51 23.11 6.03
C ARG A 219 35.76 23.93 6.40
N LYS A 220 35.76 24.56 7.58
CA LYS A 220 36.85 25.44 8.03
C LYS A 220 37.98 24.68 8.73
N TYR A 221 37.64 23.79 9.65
CA TYR A 221 38.60 23.25 10.62
C TYR A 221 38.92 21.77 10.43
N LEU A 222 38.06 21.01 9.75
CA LEU A 222 38.22 19.56 9.57
C LEU A 222 38.75 19.17 8.18
N THR A 223 39.60 20.01 7.60
CA THR A 223 40.18 19.83 6.26
C THR A 223 41.66 19.42 6.29
N SER A 224 42.08 18.79 7.37
CA SER A 224 43.47 18.36 7.63
C SER A 224 43.66 16.90 7.22
N PRO A 225 44.81 16.51 6.63
CA PRO A 225 45.10 15.11 6.29
C PRO A 225 45.23 14.20 7.53
N TYR A 226 45.36 14.78 8.73
CA TYR A 226 45.42 14.04 9.99
C TYR A 226 44.04 13.63 10.53
N VAL A 227 42.94 14.17 10.00
CA VAL A 227 41.58 13.88 10.46
C VAL A 227 40.68 13.44 9.31
N LEU A 228 39.87 12.40 9.53
CA LEU A 228 38.83 11.97 8.61
C LEU A 228 37.45 12.11 9.28
N PRO A 229 36.67 13.14 8.93
CA PRO A 229 35.31 13.29 9.41
C PRO A 229 34.38 12.28 8.73
N ILE A 230 33.58 11.55 9.53
CA ILE A 230 32.49 10.71 9.04
C ILE A 230 31.19 11.28 9.59
N ILE A 231 30.40 11.90 8.73
CA ILE A 231 29.22 12.68 9.11
C ILE A 231 27.98 11.88 8.77
N SER A 232 27.08 11.65 9.74
CA SER A 232 25.74 11.17 9.44
C SER A 232 24.78 12.33 9.20
N GLY A 233 23.78 12.13 8.35
CA GLY A 233 22.70 13.11 8.16
C GLY A 233 21.81 12.76 6.98
N ASP A 234 20.78 13.56 6.76
CA ASP A 234 19.93 13.50 5.58
C ASP A 234 20.34 14.62 4.61
N LEU A 235 20.81 14.23 3.42
CA LEU A 235 21.26 15.18 2.41
C LEU A 235 20.15 16.14 1.97
N SER A 236 18.90 15.70 1.95
CA SER A 236 17.76 16.53 1.59
C SER A 236 17.50 17.61 2.66
N LEU A 237 17.66 17.27 3.93
CA LEU A 237 17.56 18.23 5.04
C LEU A 237 18.73 19.21 5.06
N TYR A 238 19.96 18.74 4.82
CA TYR A 238 21.12 19.64 4.68
C TYR A 238 20.91 20.64 3.56
N HIS A 239 20.38 20.18 2.43
CA HIS A 239 20.04 21.06 1.32
C HIS A 239 18.99 22.09 1.73
N GLU A 240 17.90 21.63 2.36
CA GLU A 240 16.80 22.49 2.79
C GLU A 240 17.25 23.61 3.73
N VAL A 241 18.12 23.29 4.70
CA VAL A 241 18.67 24.28 5.63
C VAL A 241 19.64 25.23 4.92
N THR A 242 20.54 24.70 4.09
CA THR A 242 21.60 25.47 3.43
C THR A 242 21.03 26.50 2.46
N TRP A 243 20.09 26.11 1.60
CA TRP A 243 19.53 27.06 0.63
C TRP A 243 18.70 28.16 1.33
N ARG A 244 18.02 27.82 2.44
CA ARG A 244 17.28 28.81 3.26
C ARG A 244 18.22 29.84 3.87
N ASP A 245 19.38 29.42 4.37
CA ASP A 245 20.38 30.34 4.93
C ASP A 245 20.98 31.25 3.84
N PHE A 246 21.33 30.70 2.67
CA PHE A 246 21.77 31.50 1.53
C PHE A 246 20.70 32.48 1.03
N HIS A 247 19.45 32.05 0.98
CA HIS A 247 18.33 32.92 0.62
C HIS A 247 18.16 34.06 1.62
N ALA A 248 18.22 33.76 2.93
CA ALA A 248 18.17 34.78 3.98
C ALA A 248 19.32 35.79 3.86
N ARG A 249 20.53 35.35 3.53
CA ARG A 249 21.69 36.23 3.29
C ARG A 249 21.54 37.08 2.04
N LEU A 250 21.04 36.52 0.94
CA LEU A 250 20.85 37.24 -0.33
C LEU A 250 19.77 38.33 -0.23
N ASN A 251 18.76 38.13 0.63
CA ASN A 251 17.65 39.08 0.79
C ASN A 251 17.87 40.10 1.91
N LYS A 252 18.96 40.02 2.69
CA LYS A 252 19.24 40.99 3.78
C LYS A 252 19.33 42.44 3.29
N ASP A 253 19.76 42.65 2.05
CA ASP A 253 20.01 43.99 1.48
C ASP A 253 19.00 44.40 0.40
N SER A 254 18.00 43.58 0.08
CA SER A 254 17.02 43.89 -0.98
C SER A 254 15.63 43.32 -0.73
N ASN A 255 14.60 44.18 -0.77
CA ASN A 255 13.18 43.82 -0.64
C ASN A 255 12.61 43.09 -1.89
N VAL A 256 13.47 42.52 -2.75
CA VAL A 256 13.07 41.88 -4.00
C VAL A 256 13.00 40.37 -3.78
N ASN A 257 11.87 39.90 -3.22
CA ASN A 257 11.49 38.49 -3.29
C ASN A 257 11.20 38.14 -4.75
N SER A 258 12.21 37.62 -5.45
CA SER A 258 12.07 37.13 -6.82
C SER A 258 12.20 35.62 -6.83
N GLU A 259 11.41 34.94 -7.66
CA GLU A 259 11.53 33.50 -7.90
C GLU A 259 12.96 33.10 -8.33
N SER A 260 13.70 34.03 -8.96
CA SER A 260 15.11 33.89 -9.29
C SER A 260 16.07 33.83 -8.10
N SER A 261 15.79 34.51 -6.97
CA SER A 261 16.67 34.46 -5.80
C SER A 261 16.58 33.11 -5.11
N ILE A 262 15.39 32.50 -5.07
CA ILE A 262 15.17 31.13 -4.56
C ILE A 262 15.96 30.13 -5.41
N PHE A 263 15.82 30.18 -6.74
CA PHE A 263 16.53 29.28 -7.64
C PHE A 263 18.06 29.38 -7.45
N ARG A 264 18.59 30.61 -7.45
CA ARG A 264 20.01 30.87 -7.22
C ARG A 264 20.50 30.38 -5.86
N SER A 265 19.69 30.51 -4.81
CA SER A 265 20.04 30.03 -3.47
C SER A 265 20.16 28.51 -3.41
N LYS A 266 19.27 27.79 -4.13
CA LYS A 266 19.33 26.33 -4.26
C LYS A 266 20.58 25.89 -5.03
N ASP A 267 20.92 26.55 -6.14
CA ASP A 267 22.14 26.24 -6.89
C ASP A 267 23.40 26.47 -6.04
N LEU A 268 23.45 27.56 -5.26
CA LEU A 268 24.55 27.83 -4.33
C LEU A 268 24.66 26.77 -3.24
N ALA A 269 23.53 26.26 -2.74
CA ALA A 269 23.51 25.17 -1.77
C ALA A 269 24.12 23.88 -2.35
N TYR A 270 23.77 23.51 -3.58
CA TYR A 270 24.38 22.35 -4.24
C TYR A 270 25.90 22.48 -4.40
N GLU A 271 26.39 23.64 -4.82
CA GLU A 271 27.83 23.87 -4.97
C GLU A 271 28.57 23.91 -3.62
N TYR A 272 27.93 24.47 -2.59
CA TYR A 272 28.44 24.43 -1.23
C TYR A 272 28.56 22.99 -0.71
N GLU A 273 27.48 22.21 -0.80
CA GLU A 273 27.47 20.81 -0.37
C GLU A 273 28.47 19.96 -1.15
N ARG A 274 28.65 20.21 -2.45
CA ARG A 274 29.65 19.51 -3.27
C ARG A 274 31.07 19.72 -2.73
N LYS A 275 31.34 20.90 -2.15
CA LYS A 275 32.61 21.23 -1.53
C LYS A 275 32.78 20.64 -0.13
N VAL A 276 31.76 20.76 0.72
CA VAL A 276 31.84 20.30 2.13
C VAL A 276 31.69 18.78 2.24
N LEU A 277 30.83 18.19 1.42
CA LEU A 277 30.47 16.77 1.39
C LEU A 277 30.71 16.24 -0.04
N PRO A 278 31.97 15.92 -0.42
CA PRO A 278 32.33 15.53 -1.78
C PRO A 278 31.54 14.33 -2.30
N LEU A 279 31.15 14.37 -3.58
CA LEU A 279 30.27 13.38 -4.20
C LEU A 279 30.80 11.94 -4.10
N GLN A 280 32.10 11.74 -4.26
CA GLN A 280 32.75 10.43 -4.22
C GLN A 280 32.73 9.78 -2.82
N TYR A 281 32.56 10.58 -1.77
CA TYR A 281 32.53 10.12 -0.37
C TYR A 281 31.12 10.11 0.23
N ARG A 282 30.07 10.24 -0.61
CA ARG A 282 28.68 10.09 -0.17
C ARG A 282 28.25 8.63 -0.23
N LYS A 283 27.65 8.13 0.85
CA LYS A 283 27.16 6.77 0.99
C LYS A 283 25.73 6.77 1.50
N THR A 284 24.80 6.34 0.65
CA THR A 284 23.38 6.26 1.00
C THR A 284 23.09 4.94 1.72
N MET A 285 22.36 5.03 2.83
CA MET A 285 21.91 3.88 3.60
C MET A 285 20.98 2.98 2.78
N PRO A 286 21.12 1.64 2.87
CA PRO A 286 20.18 0.73 2.23
C PRO A 286 18.76 0.89 2.79
N SER A 287 17.76 0.73 1.94
CA SER A 287 16.35 0.79 2.35
C SER A 287 15.98 -0.37 3.30
N VAL A 288 14.97 -0.18 4.15
CA VAL A 288 14.49 -1.29 5.00
C VAL A 288 13.99 -2.48 4.15
N ASN A 289 13.38 -2.22 3.00
CA ASN A 289 12.86 -3.23 2.10
C ASN A 289 13.96 -4.17 1.57
N SER A 290 15.18 -3.68 1.34
CA SER A 290 16.28 -4.55 0.92
C SER A 290 16.66 -5.56 2.00
N TYR A 291 16.58 -5.18 3.29
CA TYR A 291 16.82 -6.11 4.40
C TYR A 291 15.65 -7.09 4.58
N MET A 292 14.42 -6.63 4.42
CA MET A 292 13.23 -7.48 4.55
C MET A 292 13.18 -8.62 3.53
N GLN A 293 13.78 -8.42 2.35
CA GLN A 293 13.80 -9.42 1.27
C GLN A 293 15.00 -10.37 1.34
N GLN A 294 15.97 -10.12 2.23
CA GLN A 294 17.18 -10.91 2.37
C GLN A 294 16.94 -12.21 3.16
N ARG A 295 17.45 -13.32 2.61
CA ARG A 295 17.36 -14.66 3.23
C ARG A 295 18.56 -14.98 4.11
N ASP A 296 19.67 -14.29 3.91
CA ASP A 296 20.94 -14.40 4.62
C ASP A 296 20.96 -13.62 5.95
N ILE A 297 19.94 -12.79 6.21
CA ILE A 297 19.67 -12.24 7.55
C ILE A 297 18.88 -13.27 8.35
N ILE A 298 19.49 -13.82 9.39
CA ILE A 298 18.91 -14.82 10.28
C ILE A 298 18.50 -14.19 11.60
N LEU A 299 17.24 -14.37 11.99
CA LEU A 299 16.73 -13.96 13.29
C LEU A 299 17.21 -14.94 14.36
N ARG A 300 18.00 -14.43 15.32
CA ARG A 300 18.68 -15.24 16.34
C ARG A 300 18.33 -14.78 17.75
N SER A 301 18.16 -15.73 18.68
CA SER A 301 18.12 -15.44 20.11
C SER A 301 18.89 -16.49 20.90
N ASN A 302 19.65 -16.08 21.92
CA ASN A 302 20.46 -16.97 22.77
C ASN A 302 21.35 -17.93 21.96
N ASN A 303 21.98 -17.45 20.89
CA ASN A 303 22.79 -18.21 19.93
C ASN A 303 22.05 -19.31 19.13
N ASN A 304 20.72 -19.35 19.18
CA ASN A 304 19.89 -20.25 18.39
C ASN A 304 19.32 -19.53 17.16
N ASP A 305 19.47 -20.17 15.99
CA ASP A 305 18.93 -19.69 14.71
C ASP A 305 17.47 -20.13 14.55
N HIS A 306 16.57 -19.15 14.42
CA HIS A 306 15.13 -19.42 14.33
C HIS A 306 14.67 -19.50 12.88
N LEU A 307 14.71 -18.38 12.16
CA LEU A 307 14.26 -18.25 10.77
C LEU A 307 14.87 -17.00 10.12
N SER A 308 14.80 -16.90 8.79
CA SER A 308 15.31 -15.74 8.04
C SER A 308 14.38 -14.53 8.13
N MET A 309 14.93 -13.32 7.97
CA MET A 309 14.17 -12.07 7.90
C MET A 309 13.07 -12.14 6.84
N TYR A 310 13.41 -12.64 5.64
CA TYR A 310 12.44 -12.91 4.57
C TYR A 310 11.25 -13.76 5.04
N THR A 311 11.51 -14.82 5.82
CA THR A 311 10.46 -15.74 6.31
C THR A 311 9.56 -15.05 7.32
N PHE A 312 10.13 -14.24 8.23
CA PHE A 312 9.37 -13.44 9.19
C PHE A 312 8.46 -12.43 8.51
N VAL A 313 9.00 -11.68 7.55
CA VAL A 313 8.22 -10.68 6.80
C VAL A 313 7.12 -11.37 5.98
N SER A 314 7.43 -12.50 5.34
CA SER A 314 6.43 -13.31 4.63
C SER A 314 5.32 -13.83 5.55
N TRP A 315 5.64 -14.12 6.81
CA TRP A 315 4.64 -14.48 7.83
C TRP A 315 3.73 -13.31 8.14
N LEU A 316 4.28 -12.13 8.42
CA LEU A 316 3.48 -10.92 8.64
C LEU A 316 2.58 -10.59 7.44
N GLU A 317 3.12 -10.66 6.22
CA GLU A 317 2.35 -10.48 5.00
C GLU A 317 1.19 -11.49 4.87
N ALA A 318 1.41 -12.75 5.30
CA ALA A 318 0.37 -13.77 5.29
C ALA A 318 -0.77 -13.48 6.27
N LEU A 319 -0.45 -12.93 7.45
CA LEU A 319 -1.48 -12.50 8.41
C LEU A 319 -2.37 -11.40 7.83
N LEU A 320 -1.81 -10.50 7.02
CA LEU A 320 -2.50 -9.34 6.45
C LEU A 320 -3.27 -9.66 5.17
N ASN A 321 -2.73 -10.55 4.33
CA ASN A 321 -3.22 -10.74 2.97
C ASN A 321 -3.77 -12.14 2.69
N GLU A 322 -3.63 -13.12 3.58
CA GLU A 322 -4.22 -14.48 3.52
C GLU A 322 -4.40 -15.02 2.08
N ARG A 323 -5.60 -14.88 1.49
CA ARG A 323 -6.02 -15.36 0.15
C ARG A 323 -5.88 -14.35 -1.00
N ILE A 324 -5.59 -13.08 -0.71
CA ILE A 324 -5.61 -11.94 -1.64
C ILE A 324 -4.34 -11.83 -2.50
N ASN A 325 -4.46 -11.86 -3.83
CA ASN A 325 -3.29 -11.82 -4.72
C ASN A 325 -2.85 -10.43 -5.17
N GLY A 326 -3.40 -9.36 -4.59
CA GLY A 326 -2.91 -7.98 -4.75
C GLY A 326 -3.41 -7.23 -6.00
N PHE A 327 -4.37 -7.79 -6.74
CA PHE A 327 -5.02 -7.10 -7.85
C PHE A 327 -5.80 -5.87 -7.39
N GLU A 328 -5.96 -4.89 -8.29
CA GLU A 328 -6.78 -3.71 -8.03
C GLU A 328 -6.34 -2.95 -6.74
N ASN A 329 -5.04 -2.95 -6.45
CA ASN A 329 -4.43 -2.37 -5.25
C ASN A 329 -4.98 -2.96 -3.93
N SER A 330 -5.39 -4.22 -3.94
CA SER A 330 -5.94 -4.91 -2.77
C SER A 330 -4.89 -5.43 -1.79
N HIS A 331 -3.60 -5.26 -2.06
CA HIS A 331 -2.54 -5.71 -1.16
C HIS A 331 -2.44 -4.79 0.06
N LEU A 332 -2.52 -5.34 1.27
CA LEU A 332 -2.30 -4.63 2.51
C LEU A 332 -0.82 -4.65 2.84
N GLU A 333 -0.16 -3.51 2.63
CA GLU A 333 1.26 -3.33 2.92
C GLU A 333 1.51 -3.18 4.42
N LEU A 334 2.65 -3.71 4.86
CA LEU A 334 3.17 -3.52 6.22
C LEU A 334 3.82 -2.12 6.30
N PRO A 335 3.39 -1.22 7.21
CA PRO A 335 3.76 0.20 7.18
C PRO A 335 5.16 0.49 7.77
N ILE A 336 6.15 -0.35 7.48
CA ILE A 336 7.52 -0.21 7.99
C ILE A 336 8.39 0.44 6.93
N LYS A 337 8.99 1.57 7.26
CA LYS A 337 9.84 2.37 6.36
C LYS A 337 11.30 2.43 6.84
N THR A 338 11.56 2.14 8.11
CA THR A 338 12.88 2.32 8.72
C THR A 338 13.39 1.04 9.41
N VAL A 339 14.71 0.95 9.55
CA VAL A 339 15.36 -0.15 10.29
C VAL A 339 14.99 -0.11 11.78
N ARG A 340 14.76 1.10 12.33
CA ARG A 340 14.24 1.28 13.69
C ARG A 340 12.87 0.63 13.87
N GLU A 341 11.91 0.94 13.01
CA GLU A 341 10.56 0.35 13.05
C GLU A 341 10.63 -1.18 12.88
N LEU A 342 11.47 -1.68 11.97
CA LEU A 342 11.70 -3.12 11.81
C LEU A 342 12.25 -3.76 13.11
N SER A 343 13.23 -3.12 13.75
CA SER A 343 13.84 -3.63 14.98
C SER A 343 12.84 -3.68 16.13
N GLN A 344 12.00 -2.64 16.26
CA GLN A 344 10.92 -2.58 17.25
C GLN A 344 9.87 -3.67 16.99
N LEU A 345 9.52 -3.94 15.73
CA LEU A 345 8.58 -5.00 15.39
C LEU A 345 9.15 -6.39 15.67
N VAL A 346 10.41 -6.67 15.28
CA VAL A 346 11.09 -7.94 15.60
C VAL A 346 11.12 -8.17 17.11
N TYR A 347 11.46 -7.16 17.90
CA TYR A 347 11.45 -7.25 19.35
C TYR A 347 10.04 -7.51 19.92
N THR A 348 9.01 -6.91 19.33
CA THR A 348 7.61 -7.16 19.71
C THR A 348 7.22 -8.63 19.47
N PHE A 349 7.76 -9.24 18.42
CA PHE A 349 7.54 -10.65 18.04
C PHE A 349 8.52 -11.64 18.67
N LYS A 350 9.31 -11.25 19.67
CA LYS A 350 10.41 -12.06 20.22
C LYS A 350 10.02 -13.46 20.71
N GLU A 351 8.80 -13.64 21.20
CA GLU A 351 8.27 -14.93 21.64
C GLU A 351 7.71 -15.75 20.45
N HIS A 352 7.18 -15.09 19.43
CA HIS A 352 6.53 -15.73 18.28
C HIS A 352 7.53 -16.22 17.23
N ILE A 353 8.65 -15.51 17.05
CA ILE A 353 9.69 -15.87 16.07
C ILE A 353 10.27 -17.28 16.35
N PRO A 354 10.69 -17.62 17.59
CA PRO A 354 11.13 -18.98 17.91
C PRO A 354 10.05 -20.03 17.69
N SER A 355 8.82 -19.77 18.16
CA SER A 355 7.70 -20.71 18.02
C SER A 355 7.40 -21.00 16.54
N LEU A 356 7.35 -19.96 15.71
CA LEU A 356 7.15 -20.12 14.26
C LEU A 356 8.29 -20.94 13.63
N GLY A 357 9.55 -20.66 14.00
CA GLY A 357 10.70 -21.42 13.50
C GLY A 357 10.63 -22.91 13.84
N VAL A 358 10.18 -23.24 15.05
CA VAL A 358 9.95 -24.64 15.48
C VAL A 358 8.84 -25.30 14.67
N GLU A 359 7.69 -24.63 14.53
CA GLU A 359 6.55 -25.21 13.80
C GLU A 359 6.84 -25.40 12.31
N LEU A 360 7.52 -24.45 11.65
CA LEU A 360 7.93 -24.58 10.26
C LEU A 360 8.90 -25.77 10.04
N LYS A 361 9.86 -25.96 10.95
CA LYS A 361 10.79 -27.11 10.90
C LYS A 361 10.03 -28.44 11.10
N LYS A 362 9.07 -28.50 12.03
CA LYS A 362 8.25 -29.70 12.26
C LYS A 362 7.47 -30.14 11.02
N ILE A 363 6.96 -29.19 10.23
CA ILE A 363 6.27 -29.48 8.96
C ILE A 363 7.21 -29.61 7.75
N GLY A 364 8.53 -29.61 7.96
CA GLY A 364 9.52 -29.81 6.88
C GLY A 364 9.69 -28.61 5.95
N ILE A 365 9.44 -27.39 6.45
CA ILE A 365 9.62 -26.14 5.69
C ILE A 365 10.81 -25.36 6.26
N GLU A 366 11.95 -25.42 5.58
CA GLU A 366 13.18 -24.73 6.01
C GLU A 366 13.40 -23.38 5.29
N ASP A 367 13.02 -23.26 4.01
CA ASP A 367 13.14 -22.02 3.23
C ASP A 367 11.89 -21.76 2.37
N PRO A 368 10.81 -21.28 2.98
CA PRO A 368 9.54 -21.12 2.27
C PRO A 368 9.55 -19.94 1.29
N SER A 369 8.73 -20.06 0.26
CA SER A 369 8.29 -18.90 -0.54
C SER A 369 7.16 -18.17 0.18
N ALA A 370 6.94 -16.88 -0.14
CA ALA A 370 5.83 -16.11 0.43
C ALA A 370 4.46 -16.79 0.19
N SER A 371 4.24 -17.34 -1.02
CA SER A 371 3.00 -18.09 -1.31
C SER A 371 2.84 -19.33 -0.44
N MET A 372 3.94 -20.01 -0.07
CA MET A 372 3.88 -21.19 0.80
C MET A 372 3.47 -20.80 2.22
N ILE A 373 4.09 -19.75 2.78
CA ILE A 373 3.71 -19.23 4.11
C ILE A 373 2.24 -18.84 4.13
N ARG A 374 1.73 -18.20 3.07
CA ARG A 374 0.31 -17.86 2.97
C ARG A 374 -0.60 -19.08 2.96
N ARG A 375 -0.28 -20.12 2.19
CA ARG A 375 -1.13 -21.33 2.07
C ARG A 375 -1.29 -22.05 3.41
N ILE A 376 -0.20 -22.22 4.17
CA ILE A 376 -0.25 -22.95 5.44
C ILE A 376 -1.10 -22.25 6.52
N THR A 377 -1.43 -20.96 6.33
CA THR A 377 -2.33 -20.25 7.25
C THR A 377 -3.81 -20.60 7.10
N PHE A 378 -4.22 -21.30 6.03
CA PHE A 378 -5.64 -21.63 5.83
C PHE A 378 -5.92 -22.90 5.02
N MET A 379 -4.90 -23.53 4.43
CA MET A 379 -5.01 -24.79 3.68
C MET A 379 -4.27 -25.93 4.38
N PRO A 380 -4.71 -27.18 4.22
CA PRO A 380 -3.96 -28.36 4.63
C PRO A 380 -2.57 -28.44 3.96
N MET A 381 -1.61 -29.11 4.61
CA MET A 381 -0.22 -29.15 4.16
C MET A 381 -0.01 -29.94 2.86
N ASN A 382 -0.74 -31.05 2.68
CA ASN A 382 -0.71 -31.84 1.44
C ASN A 382 -1.18 -31.01 0.23
N VAL A 383 -2.26 -30.23 0.39
CA VAL A 383 -2.76 -29.31 -0.64
C VAL A 383 -1.75 -28.20 -0.92
N SER A 384 -1.22 -27.57 0.14
CA SER A 384 -0.23 -26.48 0.03
C SER A 384 1.02 -26.89 -0.76
N SER A 385 1.47 -28.13 -0.54
CA SER A 385 2.62 -28.74 -1.21
C SER A 385 2.32 -29.08 -2.67
N ALA A 386 1.17 -29.70 -2.95
CA ALA A 386 0.72 -30.01 -4.31
C ALA A 386 0.59 -28.74 -5.18
N LEU A 387 0.15 -27.62 -4.60
CA LEU A 387 0.06 -26.34 -5.30
C LEU A 387 1.41 -25.77 -5.77
N LYS A 388 2.54 -26.18 -5.17
CA LYS A 388 3.87 -25.76 -5.62
C LYS A 388 4.19 -26.37 -6.99
N LEU A 389 3.93 -27.66 -7.15
CA LEU A 389 4.10 -28.38 -8.42
C LEU A 389 3.08 -27.91 -9.46
N PHE A 390 1.80 -27.82 -9.07
CA PHE A 390 0.73 -27.30 -9.92
C PHE A 390 1.08 -25.96 -10.56
N ARG A 391 1.56 -24.98 -9.77
CA ARG A 391 1.94 -23.66 -10.28
C ARG A 391 3.01 -23.73 -11.37
N ARG A 392 4.03 -24.57 -11.17
CA ARG A 392 5.12 -24.73 -12.14
C ARG A 392 4.58 -25.29 -13.45
N GLU A 393 3.86 -26.40 -13.38
CA GLU A 393 3.28 -27.08 -14.55
C GLU A 393 2.27 -26.20 -15.29
N TYR A 394 1.43 -25.48 -14.54
CA TYR A 394 0.47 -24.55 -15.11
C TYR A 394 1.16 -23.40 -15.86
N ASN A 395 2.23 -22.83 -15.30
CA ASN A 395 3.00 -21.78 -15.96
C ASN A 395 3.70 -22.28 -17.23
N GLU A 396 4.31 -23.47 -17.19
CA GLU A 396 4.91 -24.13 -18.36
C GLU A 396 3.88 -24.43 -19.46
N ALA A 397 2.66 -24.78 -19.07
CA ALA A 397 1.55 -24.95 -20.00
C ALA A 397 1.14 -23.61 -20.63
N GLN A 398 1.11 -22.51 -19.87
CA GLN A 398 0.74 -21.20 -20.36
C GLN A 398 1.78 -20.59 -21.33
N SER A 399 3.05 -20.95 -21.21
CA SER A 399 4.10 -20.47 -22.13
C SER A 399 4.08 -21.15 -23.51
N GLN A 400 3.20 -22.12 -23.75
CA GLN A 400 3.09 -22.79 -25.05
C GLN A 400 2.44 -21.88 -26.11
N GLU A 401 2.98 -21.85 -27.34
CA GLU A 401 2.46 -21.02 -28.43
C GLU A 401 1.09 -21.48 -28.97
N ASN A 402 0.84 -22.79 -28.99
CA ASN A 402 -0.39 -23.37 -29.52
C ASN A 402 -1.49 -23.43 -28.45
N LYS A 403 -2.68 -22.91 -28.77
CA LYS A 403 -3.85 -22.89 -27.86
C LYS A 403 -4.25 -24.28 -27.36
N SER A 404 -4.27 -25.28 -28.23
CA SER A 404 -4.62 -26.67 -27.85
C SER A 404 -3.58 -27.26 -26.90
N LYS A 405 -2.29 -26.99 -27.13
CA LYS A 405 -1.22 -27.41 -26.20
C LYS A 405 -1.33 -26.71 -24.85
N ARG A 406 -1.64 -25.40 -24.82
CA ARG A 406 -1.92 -24.67 -23.57
C ARG A 406 -3.07 -25.30 -22.80
N GLU A 407 -4.16 -25.65 -23.48
CA GLU A 407 -5.33 -26.23 -22.85
C GLU A 407 -5.08 -27.64 -22.31
N SER A 408 -4.47 -28.50 -23.12
CA SER A 408 -4.07 -29.85 -22.69
C SER A 408 -3.09 -29.80 -21.51
N GLY A 409 -2.05 -28.96 -21.57
CA GLY A 409 -1.09 -28.82 -20.48
C GLY A 409 -1.72 -28.31 -19.17
N ARG A 410 -2.70 -27.39 -19.26
CA ARG A 410 -3.46 -26.96 -18.07
C ARG A 410 -4.27 -28.10 -17.47
N ASN A 411 -4.97 -28.88 -18.29
CA ASN A 411 -5.74 -30.01 -17.77
C ASN A 411 -4.84 -31.04 -17.08
N VAL A 412 -3.69 -31.37 -17.69
CA VAL A 412 -2.67 -32.23 -17.08
C VAL A 412 -2.22 -31.69 -15.72
N SER A 413 -1.99 -30.38 -15.58
CA SER A 413 -1.61 -29.81 -14.29
C SER A 413 -2.67 -30.00 -13.21
N TYR A 414 -3.97 -29.91 -13.55
CA TYR A 414 -5.06 -30.22 -12.62
C TYR A 414 -5.09 -31.71 -12.25
N THR A 415 -5.00 -32.60 -13.24
CA THR A 415 -4.96 -34.06 -12.99
C THR A 415 -3.79 -34.43 -12.06
N ASN A 416 -2.59 -33.88 -12.31
CA ASN A 416 -1.43 -34.09 -11.45
C ASN A 416 -1.63 -33.53 -10.03
N PHE A 417 -2.28 -32.37 -9.91
CA PHE A 417 -2.62 -31.80 -8.61
C PHE A 417 -3.51 -32.75 -7.80
N PHE A 418 -4.59 -33.27 -8.38
CA PHE A 418 -5.49 -34.21 -7.69
C PHE A 418 -4.74 -35.47 -7.24
N ASN A 419 -3.97 -36.09 -8.14
CA ASN A 419 -3.17 -37.27 -7.82
C ASN A 419 -2.19 -37.01 -6.67
N ASN A 420 -1.54 -35.84 -6.64
CA ASN A 420 -0.59 -35.50 -5.58
C ASN A 420 -1.28 -35.30 -4.21
N VAL A 421 -2.49 -34.74 -4.21
CA VAL A 421 -3.27 -34.55 -2.97
C VAL A 421 -3.75 -35.89 -2.42
N GLU A 422 -4.25 -36.79 -3.28
CA GLU A 422 -4.73 -38.13 -2.88
C GLU A 422 -3.62 -39.02 -2.33
N ASN A 423 -2.41 -38.95 -2.90
CA ASN A 423 -1.27 -39.76 -2.49
C ASN A 423 -0.53 -39.26 -1.24
N SER A 424 -0.97 -38.14 -0.65
CA SER A 424 -0.29 -37.48 0.48
C SER A 424 -1.19 -37.43 1.71
N GLU A 425 -0.64 -37.77 2.88
CA GLU A 425 -1.40 -37.67 4.14
C GLU A 425 -1.81 -36.23 4.46
N SER A 426 -3.08 -36.05 4.82
CA SER A 426 -3.60 -34.76 5.28
C SER A 426 -3.13 -34.48 6.69
N SER A 427 -2.31 -33.45 6.86
CA SER A 427 -2.00 -32.87 8.18
C SER A 427 -2.60 -31.47 8.28
N ASN A 428 -3.50 -31.31 9.26
CA ASN A 428 -3.93 -30.00 9.72
C ASN A 428 -3.03 -29.59 10.87
N ASN A 429 -2.40 -28.42 10.78
CA ASN A 429 -1.52 -27.92 11.81
C ASN A 429 -2.26 -26.88 12.66
N LYS A 430 -2.84 -27.34 13.77
CA LYS A 430 -3.58 -26.50 14.71
C LYS A 430 -2.66 -25.46 15.35
N GLU A 431 -1.40 -25.82 15.60
CA GLU A 431 -0.38 -24.98 16.19
C GLU A 431 -0.07 -23.77 15.29
N ILE A 432 -0.06 -23.94 13.97
CA ILE A 432 0.05 -22.83 13.02
C ILE A 432 -1.17 -21.89 13.11
N GLN A 433 -2.38 -22.43 13.24
CA GLN A 433 -3.59 -21.60 13.41
C GLN A 433 -3.57 -20.81 14.72
N ASP A 434 -3.14 -21.45 15.81
CA ASP A 434 -2.97 -20.79 17.10
C ASP A 434 -1.93 -19.67 17.00
N LEU A 435 -0.82 -19.90 16.28
CA LEU A 435 0.18 -18.87 15.98
C LEU A 435 -0.34 -17.74 15.10
N VAL A 436 -1.19 -18.00 14.10
CA VAL A 436 -1.83 -16.95 13.29
C VAL A 436 -2.62 -16.02 14.21
N ASN A 437 -3.46 -16.58 15.08
CA ASN A 437 -4.32 -15.81 15.97
C ASN A 437 -3.51 -14.99 16.98
N SER A 438 -2.52 -15.59 17.65
CA SER A 438 -1.67 -14.86 18.61
C SER A 438 -0.78 -13.81 17.94
N SER A 439 -0.29 -14.08 16.72
CA SER A 439 0.48 -13.12 15.93
C SER A 439 -0.36 -11.92 15.51
N LYS A 440 -1.62 -12.12 15.08
CA LYS A 440 -2.53 -11.01 14.74
C LYS A 440 -2.78 -10.11 15.96
N LEU A 441 -3.01 -10.68 17.14
CA LEU A 441 -3.18 -9.91 18.38
C LEU A 441 -1.92 -9.10 18.73
N THR A 442 -0.74 -9.70 18.60
CA THR A 442 0.54 -9.02 18.83
C THR A 442 0.74 -7.87 17.86
N LEU A 443 0.37 -8.05 16.59
CA LEU A 443 0.46 -7.01 15.57
C LEU A 443 -0.55 -5.87 15.80
N ILE A 444 -1.76 -6.16 16.31
CA ILE A 444 -2.74 -5.14 16.72
C ILE A 444 -2.15 -4.23 17.81
N GLU A 445 -1.58 -4.81 18.86
CA GLU A 445 -1.01 -4.03 19.98
C GLU A 445 0.18 -3.18 19.55
N HIS A 446 0.98 -3.67 18.60
CA HIS A 446 2.06 -2.88 17.99
C HIS A 446 1.50 -1.72 17.16
N MET A 447 0.59 -2.02 16.22
CA MET A 447 0.10 -1.06 15.22
C MET A 447 -0.82 0.00 15.82
N LYS A 448 -1.41 -0.24 16.99
CA LYS A 448 -2.27 0.72 17.70
C LYS A 448 -1.60 2.08 17.96
N TYR A 449 -0.27 2.09 18.12
CA TYR A 449 0.50 3.29 18.42
C TYR A 449 1.29 3.82 17.22
N ASP A 450 1.24 3.14 16.07
CA ASP A 450 1.90 3.58 14.84
C ASP A 450 0.97 4.51 14.06
N TYR A 451 1.41 5.76 13.83
CA TYR A 451 0.69 6.76 13.03
C TYR A 451 0.28 6.25 11.64
N LYS A 452 1.10 5.41 10.99
CA LYS A 452 0.84 4.82 9.67
C LYS A 452 0.15 3.45 9.77
N GLY A 453 0.00 2.90 10.98
CA GLY A 453 -0.57 1.59 11.28
C GLY A 453 -2.07 1.44 11.05
N GLY A 454 -2.80 2.52 10.80
CA GLY A 454 -4.26 2.55 10.80
C GLY A 454 -4.95 1.50 9.92
N LYS A 455 -4.47 1.26 8.70
CA LYS A 455 -5.07 0.25 7.80
C LYS A 455 -4.94 -1.17 8.35
N VAL A 456 -3.74 -1.50 8.85
CA VAL A 456 -3.46 -2.80 9.46
C VAL A 456 -4.27 -2.96 10.74
N TYR A 457 -4.32 -1.93 11.57
CA TYR A 457 -5.10 -1.92 12.80
C TYR A 457 -6.60 -2.16 12.54
N LEU A 458 -7.21 -1.43 11.61
CA LEU A 458 -8.62 -1.62 11.24
C LEU A 458 -8.90 -3.03 10.72
N SER A 459 -8.02 -3.55 9.86
CA SER A 459 -8.13 -4.91 9.31
C SER A 459 -8.09 -5.97 10.40
N LEU A 460 -7.06 -5.97 11.23
CA LEU A 460 -6.83 -7.02 12.22
C LEU A 460 -7.80 -6.96 13.41
N THR A 461 -8.24 -5.76 13.79
CA THR A 461 -9.31 -5.63 14.80
C THR A 461 -10.65 -6.17 14.28
N ALA A 462 -10.94 -6.00 12.99
CA ALA A 462 -12.10 -6.64 12.36
C ALA A 462 -11.95 -8.17 12.24
N ASP A 463 -10.75 -8.69 11.93
CA ASP A 463 -10.47 -10.14 11.99
C ASP A 463 -10.73 -10.70 13.41
N SER A 464 -10.21 -10.01 14.44
CA SER A 464 -10.44 -10.41 15.84
C SER A 464 -11.93 -10.38 16.20
N TYR A 465 -12.67 -9.39 15.70
CA TYR A 465 -14.12 -9.31 15.87
C TYR A 465 -14.84 -10.50 15.20
N PHE A 466 -14.46 -10.87 13.98
CA PHE A 466 -15.01 -12.04 13.29
C PHE A 466 -14.77 -13.34 14.07
N GLU A 467 -13.56 -13.54 14.59
CA GLU A 467 -13.23 -14.71 15.41
C GLU A 467 -14.02 -14.76 16.73
N ASN A 468 -14.31 -13.60 17.33
CA ASN A 468 -15.16 -13.53 18.50
C ASN A 468 -16.62 -13.86 18.16
N GLN A 469 -17.14 -13.38 17.02
CA GLN A 469 -18.50 -13.68 16.56
C GLN A 469 -18.77 -15.17 16.36
N LYS A 470 -17.75 -15.96 16.00
CA LYS A 470 -17.85 -17.43 15.90
C LYS A 470 -18.06 -18.11 17.26
N LYS A 471 -17.52 -17.52 18.35
CA LYS A 471 -17.57 -18.09 19.71
C LYS A 471 -18.79 -17.64 20.51
N ILE A 472 -19.42 -16.54 20.10
CA ILE A 472 -20.46 -15.87 20.88
C ILE A 472 -21.80 -16.62 20.78
N ASN A 473 -22.28 -17.09 21.94
CA ASN A 473 -23.65 -17.57 22.16
C ASN A 473 -24.52 -16.57 22.94
N THR A 474 -24.17 -15.28 22.93
CA THR A 474 -24.92 -14.26 23.68
C THR A 474 -26.31 -14.00 23.11
N ALA A 475 -27.21 -13.51 23.97
CA ALA A 475 -28.56 -13.10 23.60
C ALA A 475 -28.61 -11.78 22.81
N GLU A 476 -27.59 -10.92 22.90
CA GLU A 476 -27.52 -9.65 22.17
C GLU A 476 -27.02 -9.86 20.74
N TRP A 477 -27.83 -9.47 19.75
CA TRP A 477 -27.48 -9.53 18.33
C TRP A 477 -26.54 -8.38 17.93
N LYS A 478 -25.50 -8.69 17.14
CA LYS A 478 -24.58 -7.69 16.55
C LYS A 478 -24.26 -8.07 15.11
N SER A 479 -24.17 -7.06 14.23
CA SER A 479 -23.82 -7.27 12.83
C SER A 479 -22.34 -7.59 12.70
N VAL A 480 -21.97 -8.45 11.74
CA VAL A 480 -20.55 -8.71 11.43
C VAL A 480 -19.82 -7.44 11.00
N PHE A 481 -20.53 -6.43 10.50
CA PHE A 481 -19.96 -5.15 10.09
C PHE A 481 -19.90 -4.09 11.18
N ASP A 482 -20.18 -4.44 12.45
CA ASP A 482 -20.07 -3.52 13.59
C ASP A 482 -18.61 -3.33 14.04
N THR A 483 -17.75 -2.97 13.08
CA THR A 483 -16.33 -2.68 13.26
C THR A 483 -15.97 -1.41 12.49
N TYR A 484 -14.95 -0.68 12.97
CA TYR A 484 -14.50 0.56 12.33
C TYR A 484 -14.17 0.37 10.84
N LEU A 485 -13.64 -0.79 10.44
CA LEU A 485 -13.30 -1.08 9.04
C LEU A 485 -14.48 -0.91 8.06
N PHE A 486 -15.70 -1.21 8.50
CA PHE A 486 -16.91 -1.17 7.65
C PHE A 486 -17.82 0.02 7.97
N GLN A 487 -17.40 0.93 8.85
CA GLN A 487 -18.20 2.06 9.34
C GLN A 487 -17.49 3.40 9.12
N PRO A 488 -17.47 3.94 7.89
CA PRO A 488 -16.71 5.14 7.55
C PRO A 488 -17.01 6.37 8.44
N LEU A 489 -18.27 6.54 8.88
CA LEU A 489 -18.68 7.66 9.73
C LEU A 489 -18.09 7.62 11.15
N THR A 490 -17.52 6.49 11.58
CA THR A 490 -16.93 6.33 12.90
C THR A 490 -15.46 6.73 12.96
N HIS A 491 -14.86 7.12 11.83
CA HIS A 491 -13.43 7.44 11.74
C HIS A 491 -13.03 8.74 12.47
N GLU A 492 -14.00 9.56 12.88
CA GLU A 492 -13.78 10.71 13.78
C GLU A 492 -13.59 10.31 15.24
N HIS A 493 -13.84 9.04 15.59
CA HIS A 493 -13.73 8.55 16.95
C HIS A 493 -12.32 8.79 17.53
N LYS A 494 -12.25 9.17 18.82
CA LYS A 494 -11.01 9.59 19.48
C LYS A 494 -9.86 8.56 19.35
N SER A 495 -10.19 7.27 19.35
CA SER A 495 -9.20 6.19 19.21
C SER A 495 -8.54 6.12 17.83
N LEU A 496 -9.16 6.70 16.79
CA LEU A 496 -8.67 6.67 15.40
C LEU A 496 -7.99 7.97 14.96
N LYS A 497 -8.08 9.03 15.77
CA LYS A 497 -7.43 10.33 15.50
C LYS A 497 -5.91 10.27 15.51
N ALA A 498 -5.33 9.26 16.17
CA ALA A 498 -3.88 9.05 16.20
C ALA A 498 -3.32 8.51 14.87
N PHE A 499 -4.17 8.00 13.98
CA PHE A 499 -3.76 7.47 12.69
C PHE A 499 -3.82 8.55 11.61
N HIS A 500 -3.00 8.36 10.58
CA HIS A 500 -3.03 9.17 9.38
C HIS A 500 -4.37 9.02 8.61
N GLN A 501 -5.06 10.14 8.37
CA GLN A 501 -6.33 10.18 7.62
C GLN A 501 -6.19 11.12 6.41
N GLU A 502 -6.30 10.58 5.20
CA GLU A 502 -6.11 11.34 3.94
C GLU A 502 -7.13 11.01 2.85
N LYS A 503 -8.04 10.05 3.10
CA LYS A 503 -8.97 9.59 2.06
C LYS A 503 -10.24 10.41 2.13
N SER A 504 -10.38 11.34 1.18
CA SER A 504 -11.56 12.20 1.06
C SER A 504 -12.82 11.39 0.69
N ILE A 505 -13.96 11.81 1.22
CA ILE A 505 -15.30 11.32 0.85
C ILE A 505 -16.14 12.37 0.13
N GLU A 506 -15.52 13.38 -0.48
CA GLU A 506 -16.20 14.44 -1.26
C GLU A 506 -17.20 13.91 -2.30
N SER A 507 -16.85 12.81 -2.98
CA SER A 507 -17.73 12.15 -3.96
C SER A 507 -19.10 11.76 -3.38
N TRP A 508 -19.20 11.53 -2.07
CA TRP A 508 -20.47 11.23 -1.40
C TRP A 508 -21.35 12.47 -1.30
N VAL A 509 -20.74 13.62 -1.02
CA VAL A 509 -21.44 14.91 -0.92
C VAL A 509 -22.11 15.23 -2.26
N GLU A 510 -21.39 15.06 -3.37
CA GLU A 510 -21.93 15.26 -4.71
C GLU A 510 -23.08 14.29 -5.02
N PHE A 511 -22.92 13.01 -4.68
CA PHE A 511 -23.92 11.97 -4.97
C PHE A 511 -25.20 12.10 -4.16
N PHE A 512 -25.10 12.57 -2.91
CA PHE A 512 -26.23 12.75 -2.01
C PHE A 512 -26.89 14.13 -2.12
N HIS A 513 -26.29 15.07 -2.85
CA HIS A 513 -26.87 16.39 -3.06
C HIS A 513 -28.31 16.31 -3.62
N GLY A 514 -29.25 16.95 -2.95
CA GLY A 514 -30.68 16.93 -3.32
C GLY A 514 -31.44 15.64 -2.95
N ARG A 515 -30.78 14.68 -2.28
CA ARG A 515 -31.42 13.49 -1.67
C ARG A 515 -31.48 13.58 -0.14
N VAL A 516 -30.55 14.33 0.46
CA VAL A 516 -30.46 14.55 1.92
C VAL A 516 -30.48 16.03 2.29
N PRO A 517 -30.81 16.36 3.55
CA PRO A 517 -30.61 17.70 4.08
C PRO A 517 -29.14 18.13 4.07
N GLN A 518 -28.89 19.40 3.78
CA GLN A 518 -27.55 19.98 3.74
C GLN A 518 -26.84 19.92 5.10
N SER A 519 -27.60 20.02 6.20
CA SER A 519 -27.07 19.90 7.57
C SER A 519 -26.40 18.55 7.83
N TRP A 520 -26.92 17.47 7.25
CA TRP A 520 -26.32 16.13 7.38
C TRP A 520 -25.03 16.01 6.56
N LEU A 521 -25.01 16.58 5.35
CA LEU A 521 -23.80 16.60 4.50
C LEU A 521 -22.63 17.33 5.17
N ASN A 522 -22.93 18.40 5.90
CA ASN A 522 -21.93 19.17 6.64
C ASN A 522 -21.33 18.41 7.85
N ASN A 523 -21.95 17.30 8.28
CA ASN A 523 -21.49 16.47 9.41
C ASN A 523 -20.74 15.20 8.94
N LEU A 524 -20.46 15.06 7.66
CA LEU A 524 -19.66 13.96 7.14
C LEU A 524 -18.18 14.17 7.50
N PRO A 525 -17.42 13.11 7.84
CA PRO A 525 -16.00 13.23 8.10
C PRO A 525 -15.26 13.74 6.87
N GLU A 526 -14.35 14.69 7.04
CA GLU A 526 -13.57 15.25 5.92
C GLU A 526 -12.69 14.19 5.26
N CYS A 527 -12.02 13.37 6.09
CA CYS A 527 -11.10 12.33 5.65
C CYS A 527 -11.33 11.03 6.45
N THR A 528 -11.01 9.91 5.81
CA THR A 528 -10.96 8.58 6.42
C THR A 528 -9.55 7.98 6.31
N ILE A 529 -9.26 6.96 7.11
CA ILE A 529 -7.99 6.19 7.05
C ILE A 529 -7.88 5.41 5.72
N ILE A 530 -9.02 4.89 5.22
CA ILE A 530 -9.12 4.10 3.98
C ILE A 530 -10.25 4.62 3.10
N SER A 531 -10.17 4.35 1.80
CA SER A 531 -11.15 4.79 0.81
C SER A 531 -12.44 3.98 0.88
N TYR A 532 -13.58 4.58 0.57
CA TYR A 532 -14.85 3.88 0.59
C TYR A 532 -15.65 4.15 -0.69
N PRO A 533 -16.38 3.16 -1.24
CA PRO A 533 -17.22 3.36 -2.42
C PRO A 533 -18.44 4.21 -2.04
N THR A 534 -19.09 4.87 -2.99
CA THR A 534 -20.33 5.58 -2.70
C THR A 534 -21.42 4.62 -2.22
N PRO A 535 -22.15 4.92 -1.14
CA PRO A 535 -23.20 4.04 -0.64
C PRO A 535 -24.39 3.90 -1.60
N GLU A 536 -25.08 2.76 -1.50
CA GLU A 536 -26.19 2.45 -2.40
C GLU A 536 -27.43 3.30 -2.09
N ALA A 537 -27.90 4.10 -3.07
CA ALA A 537 -29.16 4.84 -2.94
C ALA A 537 -30.41 3.99 -3.24
N GLY A 538 -30.25 2.86 -3.93
CA GLY A 538 -31.32 1.97 -4.35
C GLY A 538 -32.11 2.46 -5.57
N TYR A 539 -32.69 1.53 -6.33
CA TYR A 539 -33.57 1.84 -7.44
C TYR A 539 -35.02 1.92 -6.95
N ALA A 540 -35.67 3.07 -7.11
CA ALA A 540 -37.04 3.26 -6.67
C ALA A 540 -38.05 2.65 -7.65
N THR A 541 -38.94 1.80 -7.16
CA THR A 541 -39.98 1.11 -7.93
C THR A 541 -41.35 1.22 -7.25
N THR A 542 -42.41 0.94 -8.01
CA THR A 542 -43.78 0.75 -7.49
C THR A 542 -44.22 -0.67 -7.80
N LEU A 543 -43.86 -1.63 -6.95
CA LEU A 543 -44.23 -3.03 -7.17
C LEU A 543 -45.71 -3.25 -6.85
N ARG A 544 -46.41 -3.94 -7.75
CA ARG A 544 -47.71 -4.57 -7.49
C ARG A 544 -47.61 -6.01 -7.92
N ALA A 545 -47.38 -6.91 -6.98
CA ALA A 545 -47.26 -8.33 -7.24
C ALA A 545 -48.43 -9.07 -6.58
N ASN A 546 -49.10 -9.92 -7.36
CA ASN A 546 -50.16 -10.81 -6.90
C ASN A 546 -49.72 -12.25 -7.23
N ASN A 547 -50.11 -13.23 -6.42
CA ASN A 547 -49.84 -14.66 -6.62
C ASN A 547 -48.36 -15.07 -6.56
N LEU A 548 -47.60 -14.55 -5.58
CA LEU A 548 -46.24 -15.00 -5.30
C LEU A 548 -46.25 -16.24 -4.41
N ASN A 549 -45.31 -17.16 -4.62
CA ASN A 549 -45.06 -18.21 -3.64
C ASN A 549 -44.29 -17.65 -2.42
N SER A 550 -44.16 -18.45 -1.36
CA SER A 550 -43.51 -18.01 -0.11
C SER A 550 -42.05 -17.62 -0.29
N GLU A 551 -41.28 -18.35 -1.11
CA GLU A 551 -39.88 -18.05 -1.41
C GLU A 551 -39.71 -16.76 -2.22
N GLU A 552 -40.60 -16.51 -3.19
CA GLU A 552 -40.65 -15.30 -4.00
C GLU A 552 -41.04 -14.08 -3.16
N GLN A 553 -42.04 -14.24 -2.28
CA GLN A 553 -42.45 -13.19 -1.35
C GLN A 553 -41.32 -12.85 -0.38
N PHE A 554 -40.67 -13.85 0.21
CA PHE A 554 -39.50 -13.66 1.07
C PHE A 554 -38.40 -12.88 0.34
N LEU A 555 -38.06 -13.26 -0.90
CA LEU A 555 -37.04 -12.55 -1.67
C LEU A 555 -37.41 -11.09 -1.95
N ILE A 556 -38.68 -10.80 -2.25
CA ILE A 556 -39.15 -9.43 -2.43
C ILE A 556 -38.98 -8.63 -1.13
N ASP A 557 -39.43 -9.18 0.00
CA ASP A 557 -39.27 -8.55 1.31
C ASP A 557 -37.78 -8.34 1.65
N PHE A 558 -36.94 -9.28 1.23
CA PHE A 558 -35.49 -9.26 1.45
C PHE A 558 -34.78 -8.19 0.62
N ILE A 559 -35.22 -7.92 -0.62
CA ILE A 559 -34.56 -6.97 -1.52
C ILE A 559 -35.15 -5.55 -1.39
N LEU A 560 -36.45 -5.44 -1.14
CA LEU A 560 -37.13 -4.15 -1.05
C LEU A 560 -36.94 -3.53 0.33
N HIS A 561 -36.69 -2.22 0.31
CA HIS A 561 -36.70 -1.40 1.51
C HIS A 561 -37.46 -0.11 1.22
N ARG A 562 -38.49 0.17 2.01
CA ARG A 562 -39.33 1.34 1.82
C ARG A 562 -38.69 2.56 2.47
N ASN A 563 -38.20 3.50 1.66
CA ASN A 563 -37.59 4.73 2.19
C ASN A 563 -37.69 5.92 1.20
N PHE A 564 -37.17 7.08 1.61
CA PHE A 564 -37.04 8.28 0.79
C PHE A 564 -36.05 8.07 -0.36
N TYR A 565 -36.49 8.38 -1.58
CA TYR A 565 -35.62 8.43 -2.77
C TYR A 565 -35.34 9.88 -3.22
N SER A 566 -36.03 10.83 -2.60
CA SER A 566 -35.82 12.27 -2.69
C SER A 566 -36.24 12.89 -1.35
N ILE A 567 -35.89 14.17 -1.11
CA ILE A 567 -36.16 14.87 0.16
C ILE A 567 -37.62 14.71 0.63
N ASN A 568 -38.59 14.71 -0.30
CA ASN A 568 -40.02 14.72 0.04
C ASN A 568 -40.81 13.47 -0.43
N LYS A 569 -40.18 12.47 -1.05
CA LYS A 569 -40.91 11.33 -1.64
C LYS A 569 -40.31 10.00 -1.22
N ARG A 570 -41.19 9.08 -0.78
CA ARG A 570 -40.86 7.68 -0.46
C ARG A 570 -41.30 6.73 -1.58
N ALA A 571 -40.57 5.63 -1.73
CA ALA A 571 -40.88 4.52 -2.62
C ALA A 571 -40.27 3.23 -2.06
N ASP A 572 -40.62 2.09 -2.67
CA ASP A 572 -39.89 0.85 -2.42
C ASP A 572 -38.58 0.90 -3.20
N LEU A 573 -37.47 0.76 -2.48
CA LEU A 573 -36.12 0.78 -3.04
C LEU A 573 -35.62 -0.65 -3.19
N ILE A 574 -35.18 -1.01 -4.39
CA ILE A 574 -34.42 -2.23 -4.64
C ILE A 574 -33.01 -1.97 -4.11
N CYS A 575 -32.60 -2.70 -3.07
CA CYS A 575 -31.28 -2.58 -2.46
C CYS A 575 -30.56 -3.93 -2.43
N CYS A 576 -29.27 -3.93 -2.72
CA CYS A 576 -28.43 -5.13 -2.74
C CYS A 576 -27.72 -5.40 -1.40
N GLY A 577 -27.74 -4.45 -0.46
CA GLY A 577 -27.01 -4.53 0.82
C GLY A 577 -27.34 -5.76 1.70
N ARG A 578 -28.60 -6.23 1.72
CA ARG A 578 -28.98 -7.42 2.51
C ARG A 578 -28.44 -8.73 1.90
N ILE A 579 -28.34 -8.81 0.57
CA ILE A 579 -27.68 -9.95 -0.12
C ILE A 579 -26.21 -9.99 0.27
N PHE A 580 -25.54 -8.83 0.21
CA PHE A 580 -24.14 -8.72 0.64
C PHE A 580 -23.97 -9.17 2.09
N GLU A 581 -24.78 -8.64 3.00
CA GLU A 581 -24.66 -8.95 4.42
C GLU A 581 -24.91 -10.43 4.74
N LEU A 582 -25.95 -11.03 4.18
CA LEU A 582 -26.26 -12.43 4.47
C LEU A 582 -25.17 -13.38 3.95
N VAL A 583 -24.61 -13.11 2.76
CA VAL A 583 -23.52 -13.91 2.19
C VAL A 583 -22.21 -13.75 2.97
N ILE A 584 -21.89 -12.54 3.44
CA ILE A 584 -20.69 -12.37 4.27
C ILE A 584 -20.89 -12.98 5.66
N THR A 585 -22.07 -12.82 6.26
CA THR A 585 -22.40 -13.45 7.55
C THR A 585 -22.32 -14.96 7.45
N SER A 586 -22.81 -15.55 6.36
CA SER A 586 -22.75 -17.00 6.11
C SER A 586 -21.35 -17.53 5.88
N LEU A 587 -20.36 -16.70 5.50
CA LEU A 587 -18.96 -17.09 5.45
C LEU A 587 -18.30 -17.05 6.84
N ILE A 588 -18.69 -16.10 7.70
CA ILE A 588 -18.02 -15.84 8.99
C ILE A 588 -18.50 -16.76 10.11
N LYS A 589 -19.83 -16.82 10.36
CA LYS A 589 -20.40 -17.50 11.52
C LYS A 589 -21.64 -18.31 11.15
N ASP A 590 -22.02 -19.24 12.03
CA ASP A 590 -23.28 -19.97 11.87
C ASP A 590 -24.45 -19.01 11.95
N ILE A 591 -25.40 -19.18 11.04
CA ILE A 591 -26.55 -18.29 10.95
C ILE A 591 -27.62 -18.79 11.92
N LYS A 592 -28.21 -17.86 12.66
CA LYS A 592 -29.40 -18.06 13.49
C LYS A 592 -30.60 -17.39 12.82
N ASN A 593 -31.81 -17.85 13.13
CA ASN A 593 -33.05 -17.22 12.62
C ASN A 593 -33.11 -15.72 12.94
N VAL A 594 -32.66 -15.34 14.14
CA VAL A 594 -32.57 -13.94 14.58
C VAL A 594 -31.64 -13.11 13.68
N ASP A 595 -30.57 -13.68 13.13
CA ASP A 595 -29.68 -12.95 12.24
C ASP A 595 -30.41 -12.56 10.95
N VAL A 596 -31.10 -13.50 10.30
CA VAL A 596 -31.85 -13.24 9.06
C VAL A 596 -33.02 -12.29 9.33
N ALA A 597 -33.73 -12.46 10.46
CA ALA A 597 -34.81 -11.57 10.85
C ALA A 597 -34.33 -10.13 11.07
N HIS A 598 -33.21 -9.93 11.76
CA HIS A 598 -32.63 -8.60 11.95
C HIS A 598 -32.14 -7.97 10.63
N ILE A 599 -31.49 -8.74 9.75
CA ILE A 599 -31.09 -8.29 8.41
C ILE A 599 -32.30 -7.82 7.60
N LEU A 600 -33.42 -8.55 7.68
CA LEU A 600 -34.68 -8.23 7.01
C LEU A 600 -35.36 -6.98 7.59
N GLN A 601 -35.31 -6.80 8.91
CA GLN A 601 -35.99 -5.68 9.58
C GLN A 601 -35.22 -4.36 9.51
N ARG A 602 -33.88 -4.40 9.43
CA ARG A 602 -33.03 -3.20 9.39
C ARG A 602 -32.89 -2.60 8.00
N ALA A 603 -32.40 -1.37 7.93
CA ALA A 603 -31.99 -0.74 6.67
C ALA A 603 -30.88 -1.58 6.00
N PRO A 604 -30.92 -1.81 4.67
CA PRO A 604 -29.91 -2.60 3.98
C PRO A 604 -28.50 -2.09 4.24
N PHE A 605 -27.56 -2.99 4.54
CA PHE A 605 -26.17 -2.63 4.83
C PHE A 605 -25.56 -1.75 3.74
N TYR A 606 -24.81 -0.72 4.14
CA TYR A 606 -24.12 0.21 3.25
C TYR A 606 -25.03 0.88 2.20
N SER A 607 -26.34 0.91 2.49
CA SER A 607 -27.27 1.78 1.79
C SER A 607 -27.20 3.17 2.40
N PHE A 608 -27.59 4.14 1.59
CA PHE A 608 -27.87 5.50 2.03
C PHE A 608 -28.73 5.53 3.32
N SER A 609 -29.79 4.71 3.37
CA SER A 609 -30.70 4.59 4.51
C SER A 609 -29.98 4.18 5.79
N SER A 610 -29.03 3.26 5.69
CA SER A 610 -28.26 2.77 6.84
C SER A 610 -27.25 3.79 7.38
N ILE A 611 -26.75 4.68 6.51
CA ILE A 611 -25.67 5.61 6.83
C ILE A 611 -26.22 6.95 7.32
N ALA A 612 -27.31 7.45 6.72
CA ALA A 612 -27.89 8.72 7.12
C ALA A 612 -28.85 8.62 8.30
N GLY A 613 -29.48 7.46 8.51
CA GLY A 613 -30.58 7.30 9.46
C GLY A 613 -31.82 8.07 9.01
N THR A 614 -32.99 7.44 9.08
CA THR A 614 -34.28 8.05 8.68
C THR A 614 -34.57 9.35 9.44
N LYS A 615 -34.13 9.47 10.69
CA LYS A 615 -34.30 10.68 11.52
C LYS A 615 -33.58 11.90 10.99
N ALA A 616 -32.41 11.74 10.36
CA ALA A 616 -31.70 12.87 9.74
C ALA A 616 -32.49 13.46 8.56
N LEU A 617 -33.40 12.69 7.95
CA LEU A 617 -34.26 13.10 6.84
C LEU A 617 -35.58 13.76 7.29
N VAL A 618 -35.95 13.63 8.58
CA VAL A 618 -37.21 14.13 9.14
C VAL A 618 -37.04 15.49 9.84
N ILE A 619 -35.80 16.00 9.97
CA ILE A 619 -35.48 17.30 10.59
C ILE A 619 -36.10 18.44 9.76
N GLY A 620 -37.36 18.73 10.07
CA GLY A 620 -38.28 19.59 9.34
C GLY A 620 -39.64 19.68 10.04
N ASP A 621 -40.00 18.71 10.88
CA ASP A 621 -41.11 18.82 11.85
C ASP A 621 -40.62 18.46 13.26
N ASP A 622 -40.93 19.33 14.23
CA ASP A 622 -40.70 19.14 15.65
C ASP A 622 -41.48 17.91 16.14
N SER A 623 -40.81 16.78 16.36
CA SER A 623 -41.31 15.73 17.24
C SER A 623 -40.18 14.96 17.91
N GLU A 624 -40.44 14.61 19.16
CA GLU A 624 -39.54 14.25 20.24
C GLU A 624 -38.72 12.96 20.04
N GLN A 625 -37.74 12.82 20.93
CA GLN A 625 -36.81 11.70 21.06
C GLN A 625 -37.51 10.35 21.26
N GLU A 626 -37.27 9.39 20.38
CA GLU A 626 -37.39 7.96 20.71
C GLU A 626 -36.13 7.20 20.26
N ASN A 627 -35.30 6.75 21.20
CA ASN A 627 -34.32 5.69 20.93
C ASN A 627 -35.07 4.38 20.70
N GLY A 628 -35.03 3.82 19.50
CA GLY A 628 -35.70 2.55 19.21
C GLY A 628 -35.46 2.08 17.78
N LEU A 629 -35.27 0.78 17.62
CA LEU A 629 -35.28 0.06 16.36
C LEU A 629 -36.49 0.50 15.51
N GLU A 630 -36.27 1.29 14.46
CA GLU A 630 -37.35 1.64 13.52
C GLU A 630 -37.61 0.42 12.62
N LEU A 631 -38.58 -0.39 13.06
CA LEU A 631 -39.16 -1.51 12.34
C LEU A 631 -39.66 -1.07 10.96
N ASN A 632 -39.32 -1.84 9.92
CA ASN A 632 -40.04 -1.75 8.64
C ASN A 632 -41.54 -1.96 8.94
N LEU A 633 -42.35 -0.92 8.80
CA LEU A 633 -43.80 -1.03 8.65
C LEU A 633 -44.10 -1.61 7.25
N THR A 634 -43.72 -2.86 7.03
CA THR A 634 -44.37 -3.71 6.03
C THR A 634 -45.65 -4.21 6.68
N ASN A 635 -46.78 -4.08 5.98
CA ASN A 635 -48.08 -4.53 6.44
C ASN A 635 -47.98 -5.90 7.13
N ASP A 636 -48.56 -6.00 8.33
CA ASP A 636 -48.84 -7.26 9.04
C ASP A 636 -49.43 -8.29 8.04
N ASP A 637 -48.78 -9.46 7.93
CA ASP A 637 -49.34 -10.79 7.58
C ASP A 637 -48.41 -11.71 6.73
N SER A 638 -47.20 -11.33 6.29
CA SER A 638 -46.26 -12.32 5.69
C SER A 638 -45.43 -13.05 6.76
N ASP A 639 -45.90 -14.23 7.18
CA ASP A 639 -45.11 -15.12 8.04
C ASP A 639 -43.93 -15.71 7.26
N ASN A 640 -42.82 -14.97 7.23
CA ASN A 640 -41.56 -15.40 6.62
C ASN A 640 -40.81 -16.47 7.46
N SER A 641 -41.36 -16.92 8.60
CA SER A 641 -40.63 -17.78 9.55
C SER A 641 -40.22 -19.13 8.93
N GLU A 642 -41.08 -19.76 8.14
CA GLU A 642 -40.77 -21.05 7.50
C GLU A 642 -39.62 -20.91 6.48
N CYS A 643 -39.66 -19.87 5.64
CA CYS A 643 -38.60 -19.58 4.68
C CYS A 643 -37.27 -19.23 5.36
N ILE A 644 -37.31 -18.45 6.45
CA ILE A 644 -36.14 -18.13 7.26
C ILE A 644 -35.53 -19.41 7.84
N ASN A 645 -36.35 -20.25 8.49
CA ASN A 645 -35.91 -21.51 9.08
C ASN A 645 -35.22 -22.41 8.04
N LYS A 646 -35.85 -22.60 6.87
CA LYS A 646 -35.30 -23.41 5.78
C LYS A 646 -33.97 -22.84 5.28
N LEU A 647 -33.91 -21.53 5.02
CA LEU A 647 -32.70 -20.88 4.52
C LEU A 647 -31.54 -20.97 5.53
N VAL A 648 -31.83 -20.81 6.82
CA VAL A 648 -30.85 -20.94 7.91
C VAL A 648 -30.30 -22.36 7.96
N THR A 649 -31.16 -23.38 7.92
CA THR A 649 -30.75 -24.79 7.88
C THR A 649 -29.88 -25.08 6.65
N ASP A 650 -30.32 -24.66 5.46
CA ASP A 650 -29.58 -24.88 4.22
C ASP A 650 -28.21 -24.18 4.24
N ILE A 651 -28.12 -22.96 4.80
CA ILE A 651 -26.84 -22.24 4.92
C ILE A 651 -25.89 -22.94 5.87
N ASN A 652 -26.36 -23.42 7.03
CA ASN A 652 -25.48 -24.10 7.98
C ASN A 652 -25.01 -25.47 7.44
N LEU A 653 -25.87 -26.21 6.73
CA LEU A 653 -25.46 -27.43 6.00
C LEU A 653 -24.42 -27.12 4.90
N TRP A 654 -24.58 -26.00 4.19
CA TRP A 654 -23.60 -25.53 3.22
C TRP A 654 -22.27 -25.15 3.88
N ARG A 655 -22.29 -24.51 5.07
CA ARG A 655 -21.09 -24.18 5.84
C ARG A 655 -20.31 -25.43 6.26
N GLU A 656 -21.01 -26.45 6.73
CA GLU A 656 -20.44 -27.75 7.10
C GLU A 656 -19.79 -28.42 5.89
N LYS A 657 -20.53 -28.50 4.77
CA LYS A 657 -20.04 -29.07 3.50
C LYS A 657 -18.73 -28.44 3.04
N HIS A 658 -18.60 -27.12 3.11
CA HIS A 658 -17.41 -26.38 2.65
C HIS A 658 -16.36 -26.14 3.75
N ARG A 659 -16.52 -26.76 4.94
CA ARG A 659 -15.56 -26.69 6.05
C ARG A 659 -15.25 -25.24 6.49
N LEU A 660 -16.26 -24.38 6.51
CA LEU A 660 -16.08 -22.95 6.81
C LEU A 660 -15.87 -22.67 8.31
N GLU A 661 -16.32 -23.56 9.19
CA GLU A 661 -16.17 -23.41 10.65
C GLU A 661 -14.70 -23.29 11.09
N GLY A 662 -13.80 -23.99 10.41
CA GLY A 662 -12.36 -24.00 10.71
C GLY A 662 -11.54 -22.92 10.00
N SER A 663 -12.12 -22.13 9.09
CA SER A 663 -11.39 -21.11 8.32
C SER A 663 -11.53 -19.73 8.98
N SER A 664 -10.41 -19.05 9.27
CA SER A 664 -10.47 -17.60 9.52
C SER A 664 -10.89 -16.88 8.24
N THR A 665 -11.75 -15.87 8.34
CA THR A 665 -12.12 -15.02 7.19
C THR A 665 -11.38 -13.69 7.33
N SER A 666 -10.54 -13.34 6.35
CA SER A 666 -9.91 -12.03 6.31
C SER A 666 -10.94 -10.90 6.09
N ALA A 667 -11.05 -10.00 7.07
CA ALA A 667 -11.84 -8.78 6.99
C ALA A 667 -11.30 -7.83 5.90
N TRP A 668 -9.99 -7.84 5.64
CA TRP A 668 -9.42 -7.10 4.51
C TRP A 668 -9.93 -7.62 3.16
N LEU A 669 -10.06 -8.94 2.99
CA LEU A 669 -10.68 -9.51 1.78
C LEU A 669 -12.12 -9.04 1.64
N VAL A 670 -12.91 -9.12 2.71
CA VAL A 670 -14.30 -8.66 2.73
C VAL A 670 -14.41 -7.16 2.39
N TYR A 671 -13.52 -6.33 2.91
CA TYR A 671 -13.46 -4.90 2.60
C TYR A 671 -13.13 -4.63 1.12
N ASN A 672 -12.18 -5.35 0.53
CA ASN A 672 -11.88 -5.23 -0.91
C ASN A 672 -13.07 -5.69 -1.77
N VAL A 673 -13.71 -6.79 -1.37
CA VAL A 673 -14.94 -7.30 -2.00
C VAL A 673 -16.08 -6.28 -1.90
N MET A 674 -16.26 -5.63 -0.74
CA MET A 674 -17.22 -4.55 -0.53
C MET A 674 -16.99 -3.38 -1.50
N ASN A 675 -15.75 -2.90 -1.59
CA ASN A 675 -15.37 -1.82 -2.50
C ASN A 675 -15.74 -2.14 -3.95
N LYS A 676 -15.37 -3.33 -4.41
CA LYS A 676 -15.66 -3.78 -5.78
C LYS A 676 -17.15 -4.00 -6.03
N PHE A 677 -17.85 -4.59 -5.07
CA PHE A 677 -19.29 -4.86 -5.14
C PHE A 677 -20.10 -3.57 -5.28
N TYR A 678 -19.94 -2.61 -4.38
CA TYR A 678 -20.73 -1.36 -4.42
C TYR A 678 -20.38 -0.47 -5.62
N SER A 679 -19.13 -0.53 -6.10
CA SER A 679 -18.75 0.10 -7.36
C SER A 679 -19.51 -0.48 -8.57
N GLN A 680 -19.79 -1.79 -8.58
CA GLN A 680 -20.61 -2.43 -9.62
C GLN A 680 -22.12 -2.21 -9.43
N VAL A 681 -22.61 -2.19 -8.19
CA VAL A 681 -24.02 -1.92 -7.87
C VAL A 681 -24.48 -0.59 -8.48
N GLY A 682 -23.63 0.45 -8.41
CA GLY A 682 -23.90 1.74 -9.05
C GLY A 682 -24.10 1.69 -10.58
N ILE A 683 -23.72 0.58 -11.24
CA ILE A 683 -23.85 0.38 -12.68
C ILE A 683 -25.16 -0.32 -13.03
N PHE A 684 -25.52 -1.41 -12.32
CA PHE A 684 -26.69 -2.23 -12.67
C PHE A 684 -27.95 -1.92 -11.84
N ASN A 685 -27.82 -1.21 -10.71
CA ASN A 685 -28.92 -0.78 -9.84
C ASN A 685 -28.95 0.75 -9.70
N GLN A 686 -28.93 1.46 -10.83
CA GLN A 686 -28.81 2.92 -10.87
C GLN A 686 -30.02 3.63 -10.23
N PRO A 687 -29.82 4.52 -9.24
CA PRO A 687 -30.94 5.23 -8.63
C PRO A 687 -31.61 6.17 -9.62
N LEU A 688 -32.90 6.45 -9.40
CA LEU A 688 -33.61 7.45 -10.19
C LEU A 688 -32.98 8.84 -10.01
N THR A 689 -33.03 9.65 -11.06
CA THR A 689 -32.73 11.09 -10.96
C THR A 689 -33.83 11.75 -10.13
N THR A 690 -33.50 12.74 -9.31
CA THR A 690 -34.38 13.37 -8.30
C THR A 690 -35.79 13.77 -8.78
N ASN A 691 -35.96 14.07 -10.07
CA ASN A 691 -37.24 14.47 -10.66
C ASN A 691 -38.05 13.35 -11.34
N LYS A 692 -37.57 12.10 -11.37
CA LYS A 692 -38.26 10.97 -12.01
C LYS A 692 -39.14 10.23 -11.00
N SER A 693 -40.38 9.96 -11.39
CA SER A 693 -41.28 9.10 -10.62
C SER A 693 -40.94 7.61 -10.84
N PRO A 694 -41.07 6.77 -9.80
CA PRO A 694 -40.92 5.32 -9.90
C PRO A 694 -41.92 4.69 -10.87
N ARG A 695 -41.56 3.53 -11.43
CA ARG A 695 -42.42 2.73 -12.31
C ARG A 695 -42.60 1.33 -11.74
N ASN A 696 -43.61 0.61 -12.21
CA ASN A 696 -43.75 -0.81 -11.93
C ASN A 696 -42.88 -1.60 -12.91
N ASP A 697 -41.71 -2.04 -12.45
CA ASP A 697 -40.74 -2.77 -13.27
C ASP A 697 -40.93 -4.30 -13.22
N GLY A 698 -41.88 -4.77 -12.40
CA GLY A 698 -42.21 -6.17 -12.25
C GLY A 698 -41.25 -6.99 -11.40
N VAL A 699 -41.73 -8.15 -10.99
CA VAL A 699 -41.02 -9.09 -10.11
C VAL A 699 -39.75 -9.64 -10.78
N LYS A 700 -39.81 -9.96 -12.10
CA LYS A 700 -38.66 -10.47 -12.85
C LYS A 700 -37.49 -9.49 -12.90
N TYR A 701 -37.76 -8.18 -12.93
CA TYR A 701 -36.70 -7.17 -12.87
C TYR A 701 -36.01 -7.16 -11.50
N ILE A 702 -36.78 -7.19 -10.40
CA ILE A 702 -36.25 -7.23 -9.04
C ILE A 702 -35.35 -8.46 -8.84
N PHE A 703 -35.82 -9.64 -9.26
CA PHE A 703 -35.02 -10.86 -9.20
C PHE A 703 -33.79 -10.81 -10.09
N ASN A 704 -33.84 -10.14 -11.25
CA ASN A 704 -32.66 -9.92 -12.08
C ASN A 704 -31.62 -9.03 -11.39
N VAL A 705 -32.04 -7.99 -10.66
CA VAL A 705 -31.13 -7.15 -9.87
C VAL A 705 -30.46 -7.98 -8.77
N ALA A 706 -31.23 -8.81 -8.05
CA ALA A 706 -30.67 -9.73 -7.05
C ALA A 706 -29.70 -10.75 -7.65
N ARG A 707 -30.03 -11.30 -8.82
CA ARG A 707 -29.18 -12.22 -9.58
C ARG A 707 -27.85 -11.57 -9.96
N LYS A 708 -27.89 -10.33 -10.45
CA LYS A 708 -26.68 -9.54 -10.74
C LYS A 708 -25.90 -9.20 -9.48
N ALA A 709 -26.55 -8.85 -8.38
CA ALA A 709 -25.90 -8.60 -7.11
C ALA A 709 -25.11 -9.83 -6.65
N TYR A 710 -25.75 -11.00 -6.58
CA TYR A 710 -25.08 -12.23 -6.16
C TYR A 710 -23.90 -12.57 -7.10
N ARG A 711 -24.10 -12.50 -8.43
CA ARG A 711 -23.05 -12.77 -9.42
C ARG A 711 -21.89 -11.79 -9.36
N SER A 712 -22.17 -10.51 -9.08
CA SER A 712 -21.15 -9.47 -8.90
C SER A 712 -20.33 -9.71 -7.64
N LEU A 713 -20.98 -10.09 -6.53
CA LEU A 713 -20.31 -10.48 -5.29
C LEU A 713 -19.42 -11.70 -5.51
N TRP A 714 -19.93 -12.73 -6.16
CA TRP A 714 -19.19 -13.95 -6.48
C TRP A 714 -17.97 -13.67 -7.38
N ALA A 715 -18.13 -12.86 -8.42
CA ALA A 715 -17.05 -12.44 -9.29
C ALA A 715 -15.99 -11.59 -8.56
N ALA A 716 -16.38 -10.81 -7.55
CA ALA A 716 -15.45 -10.04 -6.74
C ALA A 716 -14.51 -10.96 -5.93
N PHE A 717 -15.04 -11.98 -5.26
CA PHE A 717 -14.21 -13.01 -4.60
C PHE A 717 -13.24 -13.67 -5.58
N GLY A 718 -13.73 -14.12 -6.74
CA GLY A 718 -12.88 -14.72 -7.77
C GLY A 718 -11.77 -13.81 -8.27
N SER A 719 -12.00 -12.50 -8.29
CA SER A 719 -10.98 -11.51 -8.72
C SER A 719 -9.84 -11.36 -7.72
N PHE A 720 -10.12 -11.41 -6.41
CA PHE A 720 -9.11 -11.23 -5.37
C PHE A 720 -8.41 -12.55 -5.00
N GLU A 721 -9.13 -13.67 -5.02
CA GLU A 721 -8.56 -14.99 -4.74
C GLU A 721 -7.72 -15.53 -5.90
N LYS A 722 -8.07 -15.26 -7.17
CA LYS A 722 -7.28 -15.80 -8.28
C LYS A 722 -5.85 -15.26 -8.28
N GLY A 723 -4.87 -16.17 -8.21
CA GLY A 723 -3.46 -15.84 -8.38
C GLY A 723 -2.50 -16.84 -7.73
N SER A 724 -1.28 -16.38 -7.47
CA SER A 724 -0.13 -17.19 -7.07
C SER A 724 -0.33 -18.04 -5.80
N VAL A 725 -1.12 -17.56 -4.83
CA VAL A 725 -1.45 -18.31 -3.61
C VAL A 725 -2.13 -19.62 -3.95
N PHE A 726 -3.07 -19.60 -4.90
CA PHE A 726 -3.76 -20.79 -5.39
C PHE A 726 -3.04 -21.46 -6.56
N GLY A 727 -1.80 -21.07 -6.85
CA GLY A 727 -1.02 -21.58 -7.99
C GLY A 727 -1.58 -21.20 -9.37
N LEU A 728 -2.56 -20.31 -9.42
CA LEU A 728 -3.21 -19.82 -10.64
C LEU A 728 -2.46 -18.60 -11.21
N PRO A 729 -2.62 -18.31 -12.51
CA PRO A 729 -1.95 -17.18 -13.15
C PRO A 729 -2.50 -15.85 -12.64
N MET A 730 -1.62 -14.85 -12.61
CA MET A 730 -1.95 -13.48 -12.23
C MET A 730 -2.64 -12.71 -13.37
N LEU A 731 -3.77 -13.21 -13.86
CA LEU A 731 -4.58 -12.57 -14.90
C LEU A 731 -6.06 -12.62 -14.51
N ILE A 732 -6.72 -11.47 -14.38
CA ILE A 732 -8.14 -11.36 -14.04
C ILE A 732 -8.91 -10.51 -15.06
N ALA A 733 -10.20 -10.79 -15.23
CA ALA A 733 -11.11 -9.94 -15.96
C ALA A 733 -11.64 -8.81 -15.06
N SER A 734 -11.70 -7.59 -15.59
CA SER A 734 -12.17 -6.37 -14.91
C SER A 734 -13.39 -5.73 -15.58
N VAL A 735 -14.10 -6.49 -16.42
CA VAL A 735 -15.29 -6.00 -17.15
C VAL A 735 -16.48 -5.81 -16.20
N ASN A 736 -17.37 -4.87 -16.53
CA ASN A 736 -18.62 -4.69 -15.81
C ASN A 736 -19.58 -5.87 -16.04
N ILE A 737 -20.43 -6.15 -15.05
CA ILE A 737 -21.51 -7.12 -15.21
C ILE A 737 -22.47 -6.66 -16.32
N ARG A 738 -22.74 -7.53 -17.30
CA ARG A 738 -23.54 -7.20 -18.50
C ARG A 738 -24.98 -7.66 -18.36
N ASP A 739 -25.86 -7.03 -19.14
CA ASP A 739 -27.22 -7.51 -19.39
C ASP A 739 -27.18 -8.73 -20.31
N GLY A 740 -27.29 -9.92 -19.73
CA GLY A 740 -27.37 -11.18 -20.47
C GLY A 740 -27.67 -12.34 -19.54
N ASP A 741 -28.46 -13.30 -20.01
CA ASP A 741 -28.88 -14.44 -19.17
C ASP A 741 -27.76 -15.44 -18.90
N ASP A 742 -26.74 -15.50 -19.77
CA ASP A 742 -25.64 -16.47 -19.74
C ASP A 742 -24.38 -15.86 -19.09
N PHE A 743 -24.31 -15.93 -17.75
CA PHE A 743 -23.16 -15.43 -16.97
C PHE A 743 -21.94 -16.34 -17.12
N GLU A 744 -22.16 -17.61 -17.42
CA GLU A 744 -21.15 -18.63 -17.61
C GLU A 744 -20.28 -18.35 -18.85
N ARG A 745 -20.79 -17.60 -19.83
CA ARG A 745 -20.01 -17.06 -20.96
C ARG A 745 -19.32 -15.73 -20.69
N ASN A 746 -19.58 -15.09 -19.55
CA ASN A 746 -18.96 -13.82 -19.19
C ASN A 746 -17.47 -14.02 -18.84
N GLU A 747 -16.61 -13.06 -19.21
CA GLU A 747 -15.20 -13.09 -18.87
C GLU A 747 -14.94 -13.12 -17.36
N LEU A 748 -15.79 -12.46 -16.55
CA LEU A 748 -15.74 -12.55 -15.09
C LEU A 748 -15.86 -14.00 -14.62
N TYR A 749 -16.77 -14.78 -15.21
CA TYR A 749 -16.92 -16.18 -14.87
C TYR A 749 -15.77 -17.02 -15.44
N LEU A 750 -15.54 -16.95 -16.75
CA LEU A 750 -14.57 -17.79 -17.45
C LEU A 750 -13.13 -17.59 -16.94
N GLN A 751 -12.77 -16.36 -16.59
CA GLN A 751 -11.43 -16.04 -16.14
C GLN A 751 -11.31 -16.10 -14.61
N ASN A 752 -12.25 -15.54 -13.85
CA ASN A 752 -12.05 -15.35 -12.40
C ASN A 752 -12.64 -16.49 -11.57
N ILE A 753 -13.68 -17.18 -12.06
CA ILE A 753 -14.44 -18.20 -11.30
C ILE A 753 -14.13 -19.62 -11.80
N LEU A 754 -14.28 -19.87 -13.10
CA LEU A 754 -14.17 -21.20 -13.72
C LEU A 754 -12.87 -21.96 -13.37
N PRO A 755 -11.69 -21.32 -13.21
CA PRO A 755 -10.48 -22.03 -12.76
C PRO A 755 -10.61 -22.74 -11.41
N PHE A 756 -11.50 -22.27 -10.53
CA PHE A 756 -11.77 -22.90 -9.24
C PHE A 756 -12.80 -24.04 -9.34
N LEU A 757 -13.58 -24.12 -10.41
CA LEU A 757 -14.66 -25.11 -10.58
C LEU A 757 -14.20 -26.37 -11.34
N ARG A 758 -12.90 -26.59 -11.49
CA ARG A 758 -12.34 -27.76 -12.20
C ARG A 758 -12.51 -29.02 -11.35
N LYS A 759 -13.13 -30.04 -11.92
CA LYS A 759 -13.36 -31.34 -11.29
C LYS A 759 -12.22 -32.31 -11.57
N SER A 760 -12.07 -33.32 -10.70
CA SER A 760 -11.18 -34.44 -10.96
C SER A 760 -11.72 -35.32 -12.09
N ASP A 761 -10.81 -35.91 -12.87
CA ASP A 761 -11.15 -36.91 -13.88
C ASP A 761 -11.54 -38.26 -13.23
N SER A 762 -11.10 -38.51 -11.98
CA SER A 762 -11.35 -39.75 -11.23
C SER A 762 -12.69 -39.76 -10.48
N ASP A 763 -13.10 -38.62 -9.93
CA ASP A 763 -14.33 -38.45 -9.15
C ASP A 763 -14.93 -37.05 -9.37
N ASP A 764 -16.13 -37.01 -9.94
CA ASP A 764 -16.88 -35.79 -10.25
C ASP A 764 -17.30 -34.98 -9.01
N ASN A 765 -17.19 -35.56 -7.81
CA ASN A 765 -17.44 -34.87 -6.54
C ASN A 765 -16.22 -34.09 -6.03
N ILE A 766 -15.01 -34.41 -6.51
CA ILE A 766 -13.79 -33.73 -6.10
C ILE A 766 -13.55 -32.53 -7.00
N CYS A 767 -13.43 -31.35 -6.40
CA CYS A 767 -13.17 -30.12 -7.13
C CYS A 767 -11.93 -29.40 -6.60
N PHE A 768 -11.17 -28.79 -7.51
CA PHE A 768 -9.97 -28.03 -7.20
C PHE A 768 -10.25 -26.95 -6.14
N GLY A 769 -11.31 -26.16 -6.34
CA GLY A 769 -11.68 -25.06 -5.48
C GLY A 769 -12.07 -25.46 -4.05
N ASP A 770 -12.61 -26.67 -3.87
CA ASP A 770 -12.92 -27.26 -2.56
C ASP A 770 -11.65 -27.67 -1.83
N LEU A 771 -10.74 -28.39 -2.52
CA LEU A 771 -9.47 -28.83 -1.93
C LEU A 771 -8.61 -27.65 -1.44
N VAL A 772 -8.57 -26.56 -2.22
CA VAL A 772 -7.87 -25.33 -1.84
C VAL A 772 -8.69 -24.40 -0.95
N MET A 773 -9.89 -24.84 -0.52
CA MET A 773 -10.79 -24.13 0.39
C MET A 773 -11.18 -22.72 -0.08
N SER A 774 -11.28 -22.45 -1.38
CA SER A 774 -11.57 -21.11 -1.92
C SER A 774 -13.02 -20.67 -1.67
N TYR A 775 -13.22 -19.40 -1.30
CA TYR A 775 -14.57 -18.84 -1.16
C TYR A 775 -15.27 -18.75 -2.52
N THR A 776 -14.52 -18.56 -3.59
CA THR A 776 -15.02 -18.59 -4.96
C THR A 776 -15.70 -19.92 -5.29
N PHE A 777 -15.17 -21.04 -4.82
CA PHE A 777 -15.84 -22.33 -4.98
C PHE A 777 -17.04 -22.48 -4.05
N ALA A 778 -16.90 -22.13 -2.76
CA ALA A 778 -17.99 -22.23 -1.81
C ALA A 778 -19.24 -21.45 -2.25
N LEU A 779 -19.06 -20.25 -2.81
CA LEU A 779 -20.16 -19.42 -3.31
C LEU A 779 -20.84 -19.96 -4.58
N SER A 780 -20.31 -21.02 -5.20
CA SER A 780 -20.86 -21.59 -6.44
C SER A 780 -22.21 -22.28 -6.23
N ASP A 781 -22.48 -22.82 -5.04
CA ASP A 781 -23.68 -23.56 -4.67
C ASP A 781 -24.37 -23.03 -3.39
N HIS A 782 -24.04 -21.80 -2.97
CA HIS A 782 -24.67 -21.17 -1.80
C HIS A 782 -26.21 -21.17 -1.88
N PRO A 783 -26.94 -21.46 -0.79
CA PRO A 783 -28.40 -21.56 -0.80
C PRO A 783 -29.13 -20.31 -1.34
N LEU A 784 -28.69 -19.12 -0.93
CA LEU A 784 -29.25 -17.85 -1.43
C LEU A 784 -29.13 -17.71 -2.97
N LYS A 785 -28.04 -18.21 -3.58
CA LYS A 785 -27.89 -18.21 -5.04
C LYS A 785 -28.99 -19.03 -5.69
N LYS A 786 -29.21 -20.25 -5.18
CA LYS A 786 -30.22 -21.19 -5.68
C LYS A 786 -31.62 -20.59 -5.55
N LEU A 787 -31.92 -19.96 -4.42
CA LEU A 787 -33.19 -19.26 -4.18
C LEU A 787 -33.42 -18.15 -5.23
N ILE A 788 -32.43 -17.28 -5.45
CA ILE A 788 -32.51 -16.17 -6.42
C ILE A 788 -32.66 -16.67 -7.86
N GLU A 789 -31.88 -17.67 -8.27
CA GLU A 789 -31.94 -18.21 -9.64
C GLU A 789 -33.29 -18.90 -9.90
N ASN A 790 -33.82 -19.68 -8.95
CA ASN A 790 -35.13 -20.30 -9.06
C ASN A 790 -36.25 -19.27 -9.19
N ALA A 791 -36.24 -18.23 -8.36
CA ALA A 791 -37.23 -17.16 -8.40
C ALA A 791 -37.19 -16.40 -9.73
N TYR A 792 -36.00 -16.10 -10.27
CA TYR A 792 -35.86 -15.45 -11.58
C TYR A 792 -36.38 -16.32 -12.74
N LEU A 793 -36.12 -17.64 -12.70
CA LEU A 793 -36.58 -18.57 -13.74
C LEU A 793 -38.10 -18.77 -13.71
N ASN A 794 -38.70 -18.78 -12.53
CA ASN A 794 -40.15 -18.95 -12.35
C ASN A 794 -40.94 -17.65 -12.58
N ALA A 795 -40.29 -16.48 -12.50
CA ALA A 795 -40.99 -15.21 -12.64
C ALA A 795 -41.57 -15.00 -14.06
N PRO A 796 -42.83 -14.52 -14.15
CA PRO A 796 -43.49 -14.32 -15.43
C PRO A 796 -42.76 -13.27 -16.26
N GLU A 797 -42.68 -13.51 -17.58
CA GLU A 797 -42.22 -12.49 -18.52
C GLU A 797 -43.24 -11.36 -18.56
N GLN A 798 -42.82 -10.14 -18.20
CA GLN A 798 -43.65 -8.98 -18.46
C GLN A 798 -43.60 -8.63 -19.95
N GLU A 799 -44.77 -8.51 -20.58
CA GLU A 799 -44.93 -7.73 -21.80
C GLU A 799 -44.62 -6.26 -21.48
N GLN A 800 -43.35 -5.88 -21.57
CA GLN A 800 -42.99 -4.47 -21.50
C GLN A 800 -43.55 -3.76 -22.74
N SER A 801 -44.44 -2.79 -22.51
CA SER A 801 -44.69 -1.69 -23.44
C SER A 801 -43.40 -0.89 -23.61
N ASN A 802 -42.55 -1.40 -24.50
CA ASN A 802 -41.21 -0.93 -24.79
C ASN A 802 -41.16 0.60 -25.07
N PRO A 803 -40.49 1.42 -24.23
CA PRO A 803 -39.85 2.63 -24.73
C PRO A 803 -38.62 2.27 -25.60
N VAL A 804 -38.15 1.03 -25.52
CA VAL A 804 -37.01 0.50 -26.30
C VAL A 804 -37.36 0.38 -27.79
N ASN A 805 -38.63 0.32 -28.20
CA ASN A 805 -38.97 0.16 -29.62
C ASN A 805 -38.81 1.46 -30.44
N LYS A 806 -38.73 2.63 -29.80
CA LYS A 806 -38.26 3.85 -30.50
C LYS A 806 -36.73 3.90 -30.58
N SER A 807 -36.00 3.42 -29.57
CA SER A 807 -34.53 3.47 -29.56
C SER A 807 -33.86 2.31 -30.31
N LYS A 808 -34.43 1.10 -30.32
CA LYS A 808 -34.03 -0.01 -31.20
C LYS A 808 -34.39 0.29 -32.66
N LYS A 809 -35.61 0.74 -32.98
CA LYS A 809 -35.91 1.18 -34.37
C LYS A 809 -35.07 2.38 -34.80
N ALA A 810 -34.71 3.30 -33.90
CA ALA A 810 -33.81 4.41 -34.22
C ALA A 810 -32.33 3.99 -34.32
N LYS A 811 -31.85 3.06 -33.48
CA LYS A 811 -30.49 2.49 -33.56
C LYS A 811 -30.34 1.56 -34.76
N GLU A 812 -31.32 0.71 -35.05
CA GLU A 812 -31.38 -0.13 -36.25
C GLU A 812 -31.52 0.72 -37.52
N ARG A 813 -32.33 1.78 -37.53
CA ARG A 813 -32.34 2.76 -38.63
C ARG A 813 -31.02 3.51 -38.75
N LYS A 814 -30.36 3.90 -37.65
CA LYS A 814 -29.02 4.54 -37.70
C LYS A 814 -27.95 3.60 -38.24
N VAL A 815 -27.93 2.34 -37.80
CA VAL A 815 -26.98 1.31 -38.26
C VAL A 815 -27.26 0.90 -39.71
N SER A 816 -28.54 0.79 -40.09
CA SER A 816 -28.98 0.53 -41.47
C SER A 816 -28.61 1.68 -42.41
N ASN A 817 -28.86 2.94 -42.02
CA ASN A 817 -28.49 4.11 -42.80
C ASN A 817 -26.97 4.25 -42.92
N ASN A 818 -26.21 4.02 -41.84
CA ASN A 818 -24.73 4.05 -41.91
C ASN A 818 -24.17 3.01 -42.86
N ARG A 819 -24.72 1.79 -42.89
CA ARG A 819 -24.31 0.76 -43.87
C ARG A 819 -24.65 1.17 -45.30
N LYS A 820 -25.86 1.67 -45.54
CA LYS A 820 -26.28 2.17 -46.87
C LYS A 820 -25.40 3.30 -47.38
N ILE A 821 -25.12 4.30 -46.53
CA ILE A 821 -24.21 5.41 -46.87
C ILE A 821 -22.83 4.88 -47.26
N THR A 822 -22.32 3.92 -46.49
CA THR A 822 -21.00 3.31 -46.72
C THR A 822 -20.95 2.53 -48.05
N GLU A 823 -22.02 1.81 -48.42
CA GLU A 823 -22.08 1.08 -49.68
C GLU A 823 -22.21 2.00 -50.91
N ILE A 824 -23.02 3.06 -50.82
CA ILE A 824 -23.16 4.05 -51.89
C ILE A 824 -21.80 4.74 -52.15
N ILE A 825 -21.05 5.06 -51.09
CA ILE A 825 -19.71 5.63 -51.21
C ILE A 825 -18.74 4.66 -51.89
N LYS A 826 -18.70 3.39 -51.43
CA LYS A 826 -17.84 2.36 -52.04
C LYS A 826 -18.12 2.16 -53.52
N LYS A 827 -19.41 2.13 -53.89
CA LYS A 827 -19.87 1.94 -55.26
C LYS A 827 -19.41 3.10 -56.16
N ASN A 828 -19.60 4.35 -55.73
CA ASN A 828 -19.28 5.51 -56.55
C ASN A 828 -17.77 5.80 -56.62
N LEU A 829 -16.98 5.31 -55.65
CA LEU A 829 -15.52 5.44 -55.64
C LEU A 829 -14.77 4.16 -56.05
N ASN A 830 -15.48 3.11 -56.50
CA ASN A 830 -14.92 1.81 -56.88
C ASN A 830 -13.99 1.18 -55.83
N LEU A 831 -14.34 1.27 -54.55
CA LEU A 831 -13.51 0.78 -53.44
C LEU A 831 -13.78 -0.70 -53.13
N ARG A 832 -12.71 -1.51 -53.04
CA ARG A 832 -12.79 -2.94 -52.66
C ARG A 832 -13.03 -3.12 -51.16
N THR A 833 -12.37 -2.33 -50.32
CA THR A 833 -12.61 -2.28 -48.87
C THR A 833 -12.79 -0.84 -48.39
N ILE A 834 -13.41 -0.63 -47.22
CA ILE A 834 -13.68 0.74 -46.74
C ILE A 834 -12.43 1.45 -46.21
N ASN A 835 -11.39 0.70 -45.86
CA ASN A 835 -10.11 1.25 -45.39
C ASN A 835 -9.35 1.95 -46.53
N ASP A 836 -9.68 1.61 -47.79
CA ASP A 836 -9.09 2.20 -48.99
C ASP A 836 -9.56 3.65 -49.22
N ILE A 837 -10.52 4.16 -48.45
CA ILE A 837 -10.98 5.55 -48.61
C ILE A 837 -9.95 6.58 -48.12
N ASN A 838 -9.08 6.19 -47.18
CA ASN A 838 -8.05 7.08 -46.64
C ASN A 838 -6.90 7.32 -47.63
N SER A 839 -6.80 6.55 -48.72
CA SER A 839 -5.80 6.77 -49.78
C SER A 839 -6.29 7.74 -50.86
N ILE A 840 -7.54 8.21 -50.79
CA ILE A 840 -8.08 9.24 -51.68
C ILE A 840 -7.65 10.61 -51.15
N SER A 841 -6.87 11.34 -51.96
CA SER A 841 -6.37 12.68 -51.63
C SER A 841 -7.22 13.82 -52.17
N GLU A 842 -8.02 13.59 -53.22
CA GLU A 842 -8.89 14.58 -53.87
C GLU A 842 -10.17 13.91 -54.39
N ILE A 843 -11.29 14.64 -54.42
CA ILE A 843 -12.57 14.14 -54.93
C ILE A 843 -13.21 15.15 -55.89
N GLU A 844 -13.61 14.69 -57.08
CA GLU A 844 -14.32 15.54 -58.05
C GLU A 844 -15.73 15.88 -57.55
N SER A 845 -16.15 17.13 -57.73
CA SER A 845 -17.48 17.62 -57.35
C SER A 845 -18.62 16.81 -57.97
N SER A 846 -18.45 16.37 -59.22
CA SER A 846 -19.40 15.52 -59.96
C SER A 846 -19.69 14.19 -59.25
N VAL A 847 -18.68 13.60 -58.60
CA VAL A 847 -18.78 12.32 -57.90
C VAL A 847 -19.51 12.50 -56.56
N LEU A 848 -19.21 13.58 -55.83
CA LEU A 848 -19.91 13.86 -54.57
C LEU A 848 -21.38 14.22 -54.82
N ASP A 849 -21.69 14.95 -55.89
CA ASP A 849 -23.07 15.29 -56.26
C ASP A 849 -23.85 14.04 -56.67
N LYS A 850 -23.21 13.08 -57.34
CA LYS A 850 -23.80 11.77 -57.64
C LYS A 850 -24.06 10.93 -56.39
N ILE A 851 -23.14 10.94 -55.42
CA ILE A 851 -23.34 10.29 -54.11
C ILE A 851 -24.52 10.94 -53.38
N ASN A 852 -24.63 12.26 -53.40
CA ASN A 852 -25.73 12.99 -52.76
C ASN A 852 -27.08 12.66 -53.40
N TYR A 853 -27.11 12.57 -54.73
CA TYR A 853 -28.29 12.16 -55.48
C TYR A 853 -28.72 10.73 -55.15
N GLU A 854 -27.79 9.76 -55.12
CA GLU A 854 -28.11 8.37 -54.77
C GLU A 854 -28.53 8.22 -53.30
N LEU A 855 -27.99 9.03 -52.38
CA LEU A 855 -28.44 9.08 -50.97
C LEU A 855 -29.86 9.62 -50.85
N PHE A 856 -30.21 10.64 -51.64
CA PHE A 856 -31.54 11.20 -51.70
C PHE A 856 -32.57 10.19 -52.24
N GLU A 857 -32.27 9.52 -53.36
CA GLU A 857 -33.08 8.41 -53.91
C GLU A 857 -33.29 7.27 -52.90
N ALA A 858 -32.28 7.00 -52.06
CA ALA A 858 -32.36 5.99 -51.00
C ALA A 858 -33.14 6.45 -49.74
N ASN A 859 -33.79 7.62 -49.76
CA ASN A 859 -34.47 8.25 -48.63
C ASN A 859 -33.56 8.44 -47.39
N VAL A 860 -32.28 8.75 -47.60
CA VAL A 860 -31.32 9.07 -46.52
C VAL A 860 -31.07 10.57 -46.49
N ASP A 861 -31.48 11.22 -45.41
CA ASP A 861 -31.27 12.66 -45.20
C ASP A 861 -29.77 12.99 -45.14
N ILE A 862 -29.34 14.00 -45.91
CA ILE A 862 -27.95 14.50 -45.97
C ILE A 862 -27.46 14.92 -44.58
N ALA A 863 -28.33 15.45 -43.71
CA ALA A 863 -27.97 15.80 -42.33
C ALA A 863 -27.56 14.57 -41.51
N ILE A 864 -28.15 13.40 -41.78
CA ILE A 864 -27.79 12.14 -41.14
C ILE A 864 -26.47 11.61 -41.73
N SER A 865 -26.27 11.76 -43.05
CA SER A 865 -25.05 11.34 -43.75
C SER A 865 -23.79 12.02 -43.23
N ARG A 866 -23.87 13.27 -42.76
CA ARG A 866 -22.74 14.00 -42.14
C ARG A 866 -22.19 13.36 -40.85
N ASN A 867 -22.97 12.52 -40.17
CA ASN A 867 -22.52 11.76 -39.00
C ASN A 867 -21.78 10.46 -39.37
N ASN A 868 -21.78 10.09 -40.66
CA ASN A 868 -20.97 8.99 -41.15
C ASN A 868 -19.53 9.49 -41.37
N LYS A 869 -18.57 8.87 -40.67
CA LYS A 869 -17.14 9.25 -40.69
C LYS A 869 -16.57 9.39 -42.11
N TYR A 870 -16.99 8.53 -43.04
CA TYR A 870 -16.46 8.49 -44.40
C TYR A 870 -17.07 9.58 -45.29
N TYR A 871 -18.37 9.81 -45.18
CA TYR A 871 -19.02 10.91 -45.88
C TYR A 871 -18.53 12.27 -45.39
N TYR A 872 -18.25 12.39 -44.08
CA TYR A 872 -17.63 13.58 -43.49
C TYR A 872 -16.21 13.83 -44.06
N TYR A 873 -15.39 12.77 -44.18
CA TYR A 873 -14.06 12.86 -44.80
C TYR A 873 -14.12 13.37 -46.25
N LEU A 874 -15.07 12.88 -47.06
CA LEU A 874 -15.27 13.38 -48.44
C LEU A 874 -15.67 14.86 -48.51
N LEU A 875 -16.45 15.34 -47.54
CA LEU A 875 -16.81 16.77 -47.45
C LEU A 875 -15.60 17.64 -47.06
N GLU A 876 -14.70 17.15 -46.22
CA GLU A 876 -13.45 17.86 -45.90
C GLU A 876 -12.51 17.94 -47.10
N LEU A 877 -12.39 16.85 -47.88
CA LEU A 877 -11.64 16.86 -49.13
C LEU A 877 -12.20 17.89 -50.12
N LYS A 878 -13.53 17.97 -50.31
CA LYS A 878 -14.16 19.00 -51.16
C LYS A 878 -13.88 20.43 -50.66
N LYS A 879 -13.99 20.68 -49.36
CA LYS A 879 -13.69 21.99 -48.76
C LYS A 879 -12.23 22.42 -48.93
N SER A 880 -11.30 21.47 -49.03
CA SER A 880 -9.88 21.75 -49.26
C SER A 880 -9.58 22.10 -50.73
N LEU A 881 -10.38 21.58 -51.66
CA LEU A 881 -10.34 21.92 -53.09
C LEU A 881 -10.99 23.29 -53.38
N ASP A 882 -12.10 23.64 -52.73
CA ASP A 882 -12.75 24.96 -52.89
C ASP A 882 -11.95 26.13 -52.27
N LYS A 883 -10.86 25.85 -51.54
CA LYS A 883 -9.96 26.84 -50.91
C LYS A 883 -8.60 26.99 -51.62
N LYS A 884 -8.31 26.17 -52.61
CA LYS A 884 -7.18 26.31 -53.54
C LYS A 884 -7.68 26.96 -54.82
#